data_AF-A0A4T0P9M0-F1
#
_entry.id   AF-A0A4T0P9M0-F1
#
_cell.length_a   1.000
_cell.length_b   1.000
_cell.length_c   1.000
_cell.angle_alpha   90.00
_cell.angle_beta   90.00
_cell.angle_gamma   90.00
#
_symmetry.space_group_name_H-M   'P 1'
#
loop_
_entity.id
_entity.type
_entity.pdbx_description
1 polymer ?
#
loop_
_entity_poly.entity_id
_entity_poly.type
_entity_poly.pdbx_seq_one_letter_code
_entity_poly.pdbx_strand_id
1 'polypeptide(L)'
;MGFVKNLTHTLLYSPDNLDSFSLQYWSEQKVVNAAIVIDIVRIIAGLGNRQGNLSILQSGLTQCLIDLSLSSNAPVTLKAQTLTALTAIFSTSPQNQQFFTQSQTQPILNSDAYAAGYLRLPPRLATISLIDIALNGESGDENRMVDDVDSLKGHNLMFQVAALSAFESLITSNDSLKLEIIARSLLLEALSNLPTPEVSLDGAFDSQKVFFASLVLSHVLRYSEDARAMARNIPFNPSEDTDEDETVSLLHGIFGNLITCSRERAAADARLREKEFSSINRTEEPEKQGNQENEEEEVKQIDIDWTRLTVSYLILLSVWVWDSPATVSDILKESSNLQVLIQPIKQNSGVDALIQGLCAFTFGAIYKFNTGPSEVSKKDLHSIIEKQIGVDNIIQSLARFRSDKRFCKIASPDDALAYAETPQEDGWWFDWNYVEFFKGSFMAVQRSVISEEIEETTKVAPPLPQASSPLPESTDNTDHEKVVQEKDSQIETHKQRIEELKVKNANMEMEMERVNNELGEAKSKLQALWEQGSPEVAGLRGDLAEGVKREETLRAELDKLNNELETLKQKEGEHKSASGELTTKIEILENEVKSNKEEVLRLKEQNDGLKSTNERDTNEIQSTKNTNETLQKENEHLKTQLEKHIESEKEHEDLLILLEDMSTKRSNDKNRMKQAGLELGLKTTMSDNLEKNSLETDLEKRGADKTDVNAGDVSAVEIDAFEQNKESSDYQEFRTLGWWQAETLALGVLSFPKLASEIGVGPTIIATIGLAFLAWVTGYILVDFKVNHPSVMSFADAGQVIAASHVNSGGTALSEMSSNARCSVLLGFCMALLGFVFTIPRKYEHTAYASFASCVSIFTACLITIIACGVTRDSWGDSNGEVTWKAFNNPGLAGVINSFTEIVFAYGGHAFIFNKEMKNPNDFKKSLAVVQIISTAFYITIGVGVYILVGDANVVSPALSIPSHKIETIAYAIAMISIIVAGVIPALNGLKQLWLELFRGKPMLTSNSWKANALWIFMAFITWMLAFCQ
;
A
#
# COMPACT_ATOMS: atom_id res chain seq x y z
N MET A 1 27.03 21.01 23.50
CA MET A 1 27.05 21.56 24.87
C MET A 1 26.95 23.10 24.93
N GLY A 2 28.02 23.89 24.75
CA GLY A 2 28.01 25.34 25.05
C GLY A 2 26.86 26.16 24.42
N PHE A 3 26.62 25.98 23.11
CA PHE A 3 25.47 26.59 22.41
C PHE A 3 24.12 26.22 23.05
N VAL A 4 23.93 24.95 23.39
CA VAL A 4 22.69 24.43 23.98
C VAL A 4 22.42 25.05 25.36
N LYS A 5 23.46 25.25 26.18
CA LYS A 5 23.33 25.97 27.46
C LYS A 5 22.89 27.43 27.28
N ASN A 6 23.29 28.08 26.19
CA ASN A 6 22.83 29.44 25.88
C ASN A 6 21.33 29.46 25.51
N LEU A 7 20.78 28.39 24.91
CA LEU A 7 19.33 28.29 24.65
C LEU A 7 18.53 28.26 25.95
N THR A 8 18.96 27.49 26.96
CA THR A 8 18.36 27.49 28.32
C THR A 8 18.31 28.91 28.91
N HIS A 9 19.40 29.68 28.78
CA HIS A 9 19.44 31.08 29.23
C HIS A 9 18.61 32.03 28.36
N THR A 10 18.44 31.74 27.06
CA THR A 10 17.63 32.56 26.13
C THR A 10 16.13 32.45 26.44
N LEU A 11 15.68 31.28 26.91
CA LEU A 11 14.32 31.08 27.46
C LEU A 11 14.12 31.70 28.86
N LEU A 12 15.12 32.39 29.41
CA LEU A 12 15.12 33.00 30.75
C LEU A 12 14.95 31.98 31.91
N TYR A 13 15.26 30.70 31.68
CA TYR A 13 15.13 29.67 32.70
C TYR A 13 16.21 29.79 33.78
N SER A 14 15.79 29.71 35.05
CA SER A 14 16.66 29.62 36.21
C SER A 14 16.05 28.66 37.24
N PRO A 15 16.72 27.53 37.58
CA PRO A 15 16.19 26.57 38.55
C PRO A 15 16.07 27.15 39.97
N ASP A 16 16.86 28.17 40.29
CA ASP A 16 16.83 28.86 41.59
C ASP A 16 15.61 29.79 41.77
N ASN A 17 14.83 30.04 40.71
CA ASN A 17 13.67 30.94 40.75
C ASN A 17 12.57 30.49 39.76
N LEU A 18 12.03 29.30 40.01
CA LEU A 18 10.97 28.70 39.19
C LEU A 18 9.73 29.61 39.08
N ASP A 19 9.30 30.29 40.15
CA ASP A 19 8.14 31.20 40.09
C ASP A 19 8.32 32.34 39.08
N SER A 20 9.50 32.94 38.98
CA SER A 20 9.76 34.00 37.99
C SER A 20 9.80 33.49 36.54
N PHE A 21 9.94 32.18 36.32
CA PHE A 21 9.88 31.53 35.01
C PHE A 21 8.45 31.04 34.70
N SER A 22 7.82 30.36 35.65
CA SER A 22 6.46 29.82 35.55
C SER A 22 5.37 30.89 35.41
N LEU A 23 5.56 32.07 36.01
CA LEU A 23 4.58 33.18 36.00
C LEU A 23 5.06 34.39 35.19
N GLN A 24 5.98 34.18 34.24
CA GLN A 24 6.55 35.27 33.45
C GLN A 24 5.51 35.92 32.53
N TYR A 25 5.68 37.22 32.23
CA TYR A 25 4.82 37.90 31.25
C TYR A 25 5.19 37.48 29.81
N TRP A 26 4.16 37.25 28.98
CA TRP A 26 4.29 36.85 27.58
C TRP A 26 3.66 37.90 26.67
N SER A 27 4.51 38.67 25.96
CA SER A 27 4.08 39.49 24.82
C SER A 27 4.19 38.72 23.51
N GLU A 28 3.41 39.08 22.49
CA GLU A 28 3.38 38.44 21.17
C GLU A 28 4.79 38.17 20.60
N GLN A 29 5.63 39.20 20.52
CA GLN A 29 7.01 39.07 20.04
C GLN A 29 7.86 38.12 20.90
N LYS A 30 7.61 38.02 22.21
CA LYS A 30 8.31 37.08 23.09
C LYS A 30 7.86 35.64 22.85
N VAL A 31 6.56 35.42 22.58
CA VAL A 31 6.02 34.11 22.20
C VAL A 31 6.65 33.65 20.88
N VAL A 32 6.66 34.51 19.85
CA VAL A 32 7.33 34.24 18.56
C VAL A 32 8.82 33.94 18.74
N ASN A 33 9.53 34.72 19.55
CA ASN A 33 10.96 34.48 19.82
C ASN A 33 11.21 33.15 20.55
N ALA A 34 10.33 32.77 21.49
CA ALA A 34 10.43 31.50 22.21
C ALA A 34 10.11 30.29 21.32
N ALA A 35 9.09 30.40 20.46
CA ALA A 35 8.74 29.39 19.46
C ALA A 35 9.94 29.06 18.56
N ILE A 36 10.60 30.08 17.99
CA ILE A 36 11.80 29.90 17.16
C ILE A 36 12.94 29.19 17.92
N VAL A 37 13.11 29.45 19.23
CA VAL A 37 14.11 28.75 20.05
C VAL A 37 13.71 27.29 20.27
N ILE A 38 12.42 26.99 20.49
CA ILE A 38 11.90 25.62 20.64
C ILE A 38 12.05 24.84 19.32
N ASP A 39 11.76 25.45 18.17
CA ASP A 39 11.95 24.84 16.85
C ASP A 39 13.42 24.50 16.58
N ILE A 40 14.35 25.39 16.95
CA ILE A 40 15.80 25.11 16.90
C ILE A 40 16.15 23.88 17.76
N VAL A 41 15.52 23.72 18.93
CA VAL A 41 15.74 22.53 19.78
C VAL A 41 15.10 21.27 19.17
N ARG A 42 13.89 21.37 18.60
CA ARG A 42 13.22 20.28 17.87
C ARG A 42 14.08 19.79 16.70
N ILE A 43 14.68 20.70 15.94
CA ILE A 43 15.63 20.38 14.85
C ILE A 43 16.88 19.69 15.40
N ILE A 44 17.49 20.21 16.48
CA ILE A 44 18.71 19.62 17.08
C ILE A 44 18.46 18.20 17.58
N ALA A 45 17.27 17.92 18.16
CA ALA A 45 16.88 16.60 18.61
C ALA A 45 16.55 15.65 17.45
N GLY A 46 15.79 16.13 16.45
CA GLY A 46 15.39 15.38 15.26
C GLY A 46 16.56 14.92 14.37
N LEU A 47 17.75 15.51 14.52
CA LEU A 47 18.99 15.02 13.89
C LEU A 47 19.50 13.68 14.49
N GLY A 48 18.83 13.10 15.49
CA GLY A 48 19.13 11.76 16.03
C GLY A 48 20.47 11.63 16.76
N ASN A 49 21.18 12.74 17.00
CA ASN A 49 22.51 12.72 17.57
C ASN A 49 22.45 12.47 19.09
N ARG A 50 22.75 11.23 19.50
CA ARG A 50 22.85 10.81 20.91
C ARG A 50 23.67 11.76 21.79
N GLN A 51 24.77 12.33 21.29
CA GLN A 51 25.60 13.30 22.03
C GLN A 51 24.98 14.71 22.08
N GLY A 52 24.12 15.05 21.11
CA GLY A 52 23.25 16.21 21.15
C GLY A 52 22.20 16.10 22.25
N ASN A 53 21.45 15.00 22.29
CA ASN A 53 20.39 14.78 23.29
C ASN A 53 20.93 14.62 24.72
N LEU A 54 22.12 14.03 24.88
CA LEU A 54 22.84 14.06 26.16
C LEU A 54 23.31 15.48 26.52
N SER A 55 23.68 16.33 25.55
CA SER A 55 23.99 17.74 25.81
C SER A 55 22.76 18.55 26.25
N ILE A 56 21.56 18.25 25.71
CA ILE A 56 20.28 18.89 26.08
C ILE A 56 19.94 18.56 27.54
N LEU A 57 20.03 17.28 27.92
CA LEU A 57 19.82 16.83 29.30
C LEU A 57 20.83 17.47 30.26
N GLN A 58 22.13 17.42 29.94
CA GLN A 58 23.20 17.99 30.76
C GLN A 58 23.18 19.52 30.85
N SER A 59 22.48 20.23 29.96
CA SER A 59 22.31 21.69 30.04
C SER A 59 21.05 22.13 30.80
N GLY A 60 20.33 21.19 31.42
CA GLY A 60 19.06 21.45 32.09
C GLY A 60 17.91 21.84 31.15
N LEU A 61 18.12 21.74 29.84
CA LEU A 61 17.15 22.22 28.84
C LEU A 61 15.92 21.30 28.80
N THR A 62 16.08 20.00 29.05
CA THR A 62 14.95 19.07 29.20
C THR A 62 14.01 19.50 30.33
N GLN A 63 14.54 19.85 31.51
CA GLN A 63 13.72 20.32 32.63
C GLN A 63 13.08 21.68 32.33
N CYS A 64 13.79 22.60 31.65
CA CYS A 64 13.23 23.86 31.18
C CYS A 64 12.01 23.66 30.26
N LEU A 65 12.06 22.69 29.34
CA LEU A 65 10.93 22.35 28.47
C LEU A 65 9.78 21.68 29.25
N ILE A 66 10.08 20.80 30.21
CA ILE A 66 9.09 20.21 31.12
C ILE A 66 8.35 21.28 31.93
N ASP A 67 9.09 22.20 32.54
CA ASP A 67 8.52 23.28 33.35
C ASP A 67 7.71 24.26 32.48
N LEU A 68 8.16 24.51 31.24
CA LEU A 68 7.46 25.37 30.28
C LEU A 68 6.12 24.77 29.83
N SER A 69 6.07 23.49 29.45
CA SER A 69 4.82 22.86 29.00
C SER A 69 3.88 22.46 30.14
N LEU A 70 4.40 21.96 31.26
CA LEU A 70 3.59 21.34 32.33
C LEU A 70 3.48 22.17 33.62
N SER A 71 4.16 23.32 33.75
CA SER A 71 4.20 24.10 35.00
C SER A 71 4.42 25.61 34.77
N SER A 72 3.86 26.18 33.69
CA SER A 72 3.93 27.61 33.39
C SER A 72 2.60 28.20 32.92
N ASN A 73 2.53 29.53 32.91
CA ASN A 73 1.46 30.34 32.33
C ASN A 73 1.65 30.65 30.83
N ALA A 74 2.52 29.93 30.13
CA ALA A 74 2.76 30.14 28.70
C ALA A 74 1.50 29.91 27.85
N PRO A 75 1.35 30.59 26.69
CA PRO A 75 0.25 30.32 25.77
C PRO A 75 0.22 28.86 25.32
N VAL A 76 -1.00 28.33 25.16
CA VAL A 76 -1.27 26.92 24.82
C VAL A 76 -0.52 26.46 23.56
N THR A 77 -0.44 27.31 22.52
CA THR A 77 0.36 27.07 21.31
C THR A 77 1.84 26.86 21.58
N LEU A 78 2.44 27.69 22.46
CA LEU A 78 3.84 27.58 22.85
C LEU A 78 4.09 26.32 23.69
N LYS A 79 3.12 25.93 24.53
CA LYS A 79 3.16 24.66 25.29
C LYS A 79 3.04 23.45 24.37
N ALA A 80 2.18 23.48 23.36
CA ALA A 80 2.06 22.44 22.33
C ALA A 80 3.37 22.28 21.54
N GLN A 81 3.95 23.38 21.03
CA GLN A 81 5.27 23.37 20.39
C GLN A 81 6.35 22.79 21.31
N THR A 82 6.36 23.17 22.59
CA THR A 82 7.28 22.62 23.61
C THR A 82 7.16 21.10 23.74
N LEU A 83 5.93 20.55 23.71
CA LEU A 83 5.70 19.11 23.71
C LEU A 83 6.17 18.43 22.41
N THR A 84 6.04 19.06 21.24
CA THR A 84 6.60 18.50 19.99
C THR A 84 8.15 18.42 20.03
N ALA A 85 8.81 19.38 20.66
CA ALA A 85 10.26 19.34 20.87
C ALA A 85 10.65 18.22 21.87
N LEU A 86 9.87 18.01 22.93
CA LEU A 86 10.05 16.88 23.85
C LEU A 86 9.82 15.53 23.15
N THR A 87 8.84 15.43 22.24
CA THR A 87 8.60 14.23 21.40
C THR A 87 9.86 13.88 20.58
N ALA A 88 10.48 14.87 19.93
CA ALA A 88 11.73 14.68 19.18
C ALA A 88 12.92 14.28 20.07
N ILE A 89 12.94 14.71 21.34
CA ILE A 89 13.96 14.35 22.33
C ILE A 89 13.75 12.92 22.86
N PHE A 90 12.51 12.52 23.17
CA PHE A 90 12.21 11.21 23.75
C PHE A 90 12.44 10.07 22.76
N SER A 91 11.91 10.18 21.54
CA SER A 91 12.07 9.23 20.43
C SER A 91 13.52 8.90 20.09
N THR A 92 14.46 9.78 20.46
CA THR A 92 15.89 9.67 20.16
C THR A 92 16.78 9.60 21.41
N SER A 93 16.22 9.50 22.63
CA SER A 93 17.02 9.48 23.87
C SER A 93 16.32 8.83 25.09
N PRO A 94 16.62 7.55 25.39
CA PRO A 94 16.13 6.87 26.59
C PRO A 94 16.53 7.52 27.91
N GLN A 95 17.65 8.26 27.96
CA GLN A 95 18.05 9.01 29.16
C GLN A 95 17.09 10.17 29.46
N ASN A 96 16.54 10.80 28.42
CA ASN A 96 15.53 11.86 28.59
C ASN A 96 14.15 11.28 28.93
N GLN A 97 13.79 10.11 28.36
CA GLN A 97 12.59 9.36 28.78
C GLN A 97 12.64 9.02 30.27
N GLN A 98 13.73 8.38 30.74
CA GLN A 98 13.89 7.99 32.14
C GLN A 98 13.89 9.21 33.09
N PHE A 99 14.52 10.32 32.69
CA PHE A 99 14.49 11.58 33.44
C PHE A 99 13.05 12.10 33.58
N PHE A 100 12.30 12.21 32.47
CA PHE A 100 10.92 12.69 32.47
C PHE A 100 10.01 11.83 33.36
N THR A 101 10.12 10.50 33.32
CA THR A 101 9.34 9.60 34.18
C THR A 101 9.59 9.83 35.67
N GLN A 102 10.77 10.33 36.04
CA GLN A 102 11.15 10.64 37.43
C GLN A 102 10.90 12.10 37.83
N SER A 103 10.77 13.02 36.87
CA SER A 103 10.49 14.44 37.12
C SER A 103 9.12 14.63 37.79
N GLN A 104 9.10 15.52 38.79
CA GLN A 104 7.86 16.04 39.37
C GLN A 104 7.55 17.43 38.79
N THR A 105 6.28 17.75 38.71
CA THR A 105 5.72 18.99 38.15
C THR A 105 4.74 19.61 39.13
N GLN A 106 4.60 20.93 39.08
CA GLN A 106 3.59 21.68 39.83
C GLN A 106 2.77 22.49 38.82
N PRO A 107 1.79 21.87 38.13
CA PRO A 107 0.94 22.58 37.19
C PRO A 107 0.19 23.73 37.87
N ILE A 108 -0.18 24.72 37.08
CA ILE A 108 -0.75 25.98 37.54
C ILE A 108 -2.14 26.12 36.94
N LEU A 109 -3.15 26.32 37.78
CA LEU A 109 -4.51 26.62 37.38
C LEU A 109 -4.72 28.15 37.39
N ASN A 110 -5.39 28.70 36.37
CA ASN A 110 -5.95 30.04 36.41
C ASN A 110 -7.26 30.00 37.24
N SER A 111 -7.50 30.96 38.15
CA SER A 111 -8.71 30.93 38.97
C SER A 111 -9.11 32.30 39.55
N ASP A 112 -10.23 32.84 39.06
CA ASP A 112 -10.83 34.10 39.54
C ASP A 112 -11.29 34.06 41.00
N ALA A 113 -11.47 32.86 41.57
CA ALA A 113 -11.88 32.68 42.96
C ALA A 113 -10.79 33.11 43.97
N TYR A 114 -9.55 33.31 43.54
CA TYR A 114 -8.42 33.67 44.40
C TYR A 114 -7.79 35.00 43.96
N ALA A 115 -7.60 35.92 44.91
CA ALA A 115 -7.03 37.25 44.69
C ALA A 115 -5.54 37.28 44.25
N ALA A 116 -4.97 36.13 43.89
CA ALA A 116 -3.64 35.96 43.31
C ALA A 116 -3.66 35.52 41.83
N GLY A 117 -4.83 35.23 41.26
CA GLY A 117 -5.04 34.84 39.86
C GLY A 117 -4.61 33.41 39.50
N TYR A 118 -3.51 32.91 40.07
CA TYR A 118 -2.95 31.59 39.77
C TYR A 118 -2.80 30.72 41.02
N LEU A 119 -3.13 29.43 40.89
CA LEU A 119 -3.04 28.41 41.93
C LEU A 119 -2.08 27.29 41.50
N ARG A 120 -0.96 27.10 42.20
CA ARG A 120 -0.10 25.92 42.03
C ARG A 120 -0.80 24.67 42.59
N LEU A 121 -0.91 23.63 41.77
CA LEU A 121 -1.37 22.30 42.20
C LEU A 121 -0.27 21.54 42.96
N PRO A 122 -0.63 20.52 43.78
CA PRO A 122 0.34 19.69 44.47
C PRO A 122 1.36 19.01 43.53
N PRO A 123 2.59 18.71 44.00
CA PRO A 123 3.58 18.02 43.18
C PRO A 123 3.07 16.67 42.66
N ARG A 124 3.07 16.48 41.35
CA ARG A 124 2.71 15.21 40.69
C ARG A 124 3.72 14.82 39.61
N LEU A 125 3.84 13.53 39.32
CA LEU A 125 4.76 13.02 38.29
C LEU A 125 4.46 13.66 36.93
N ALA A 126 5.50 13.99 36.16
CA ALA A 126 5.35 14.62 34.85
C ALA A 126 4.48 13.78 33.90
N THR A 127 4.60 12.44 33.94
CA THR A 127 3.74 11.51 33.20
C THR A 127 2.26 11.64 33.55
N ILE A 128 1.92 11.88 34.83
CA ILE A 128 0.52 12.07 35.26
C ILE A 128 0.01 13.43 34.76
N SER A 129 0.82 14.49 34.84
CA SER A 129 0.48 15.78 34.24
C SER A 129 0.29 15.69 32.72
N LEU A 130 1.08 14.86 32.03
CA LEU A 130 0.99 14.68 30.57
C LEU A 130 -0.27 13.91 30.16
N ILE A 131 -0.65 12.85 30.91
CA ILE A 131 -1.91 12.13 30.70
C ILE A 131 -3.11 13.05 31.00
N ASP A 132 -3.06 13.81 32.10
CA ASP A 132 -4.11 14.76 32.48
C ASP A 132 -4.36 15.82 31.40
N ILE A 133 -3.29 16.37 30.81
CA ILE A 133 -3.38 17.29 29.67
C ILE A 133 -3.91 16.58 28.42
N ALA A 134 -3.49 15.36 28.12
CA ALA A 134 -4.00 14.63 26.96
C ALA A 134 -5.52 14.33 27.08
N LEU A 135 -6.03 14.10 28.29
CA LEU A 135 -7.44 13.83 28.55
C LEU A 135 -8.30 15.10 28.64
N ASN A 136 -7.87 16.10 29.42
CA ASN A 136 -8.69 17.25 29.82
C ASN A 136 -8.23 18.59 29.21
N GLY A 137 -7.10 18.62 28.48
CA GLY A 137 -6.50 19.84 27.94
C GLY A 137 -5.96 20.79 29.01
N GLU A 138 -5.92 22.09 28.69
CA GLU A 138 -5.78 23.17 29.66
C GLU A 138 -7.13 23.87 29.85
N SER A 139 -7.55 24.08 31.11
CA SER A 139 -8.83 24.72 31.44
C SER A 139 -8.83 26.20 31.03
N GLY A 140 -9.40 26.48 29.86
CA GLY A 140 -9.49 27.82 29.28
C GLY A 140 -10.35 28.78 30.09
N ASP A 141 -9.95 30.05 30.06
CA ASP A 141 -10.65 31.18 30.68
C ASP A 141 -11.80 31.63 29.75
N GLU A 142 -12.96 30.98 29.83
CA GLU A 142 -14.14 31.28 28.99
C GLU A 142 -14.64 32.73 29.09
N ASN A 143 -14.24 33.46 30.15
CA ASN A 143 -14.59 34.87 30.35
C ASN A 143 -13.61 35.84 29.69
N ARG A 144 -12.53 35.38 29.05
CA ARG A 144 -11.66 36.26 28.24
C ARG A 144 -12.36 36.69 26.98
N MET A 145 -12.61 37.99 26.89
CA MET A 145 -13.07 38.67 25.68
C MET A 145 -12.01 38.60 24.56
N VAL A 146 -12.00 37.47 23.86
CA VAL A 146 -11.34 37.24 22.58
C VAL A 146 -12.47 36.97 21.58
N ASP A 147 -12.47 37.66 20.44
CA ASP A 147 -13.60 37.68 19.50
C ASP A 147 -13.81 36.36 18.70
N ASP A 148 -13.14 35.27 19.09
CA ASP A 148 -13.16 33.95 18.44
C ASP A 148 -12.98 32.83 19.48
N VAL A 149 -14.09 32.16 19.81
CA VAL A 149 -14.14 31.05 20.79
C VAL A 149 -13.63 29.74 20.18
N ASP A 150 -13.78 29.54 18.87
CA ASP A 150 -13.44 28.28 18.21
C ASP A 150 -11.93 28.17 17.93
N SER A 151 -11.27 29.29 17.70
CA SER A 151 -9.80 29.40 17.76
C SER A 151 -9.25 28.95 19.13
N LEU A 152 -9.90 29.29 20.25
CA LEU A 152 -9.47 28.83 21.57
C LEU A 152 -9.59 27.31 21.73
N LYS A 153 -10.69 26.72 21.24
CA LYS A 153 -10.90 25.25 21.23
C LYS A 153 -9.83 24.54 20.38
N GLY A 154 -9.55 25.04 19.18
CA GLY A 154 -8.52 24.49 18.28
C GLY A 154 -7.12 24.48 18.90
N HIS A 155 -6.72 25.59 19.54
CA HIS A 155 -5.44 25.64 20.26
C HIS A 155 -5.36 24.63 21.43
N ASN A 156 -6.45 24.41 22.17
CA ASN A 156 -6.49 23.40 23.25
C ASN A 156 -6.39 21.97 22.70
N LEU A 157 -7.11 21.69 21.61
CA LEU A 157 -7.08 20.39 20.93
C LEU A 157 -5.68 20.10 20.35
N MET A 158 -5.01 21.10 19.78
CA MET A 158 -3.60 21.00 19.36
C MET A 158 -2.67 20.61 20.53
N PHE A 159 -2.92 21.14 21.73
CA PHE A 159 -2.15 20.81 22.94
C PHE A 159 -2.40 19.39 23.45
N GLN A 160 -3.65 18.91 23.40
CA GLN A 160 -4.00 17.50 23.70
C GLN A 160 -3.30 16.54 22.72
N VAL A 161 -3.31 16.85 21.41
CA VAL A 161 -2.65 16.03 20.38
C VAL A 161 -1.11 16.06 20.51
N ALA A 162 -0.53 17.20 20.88
CA ALA A 162 0.90 17.29 21.20
C ALA A 162 1.28 16.50 22.47
N ALA A 163 0.42 16.48 23.49
CA ALA A 163 0.60 15.69 24.71
C ALA A 163 0.51 14.19 24.44
N LEU A 164 -0.48 13.75 23.65
CA LEU A 164 -0.61 12.36 23.21
C LEU A 164 0.61 11.90 22.39
N SER A 165 1.13 12.76 21.52
CA SER A 165 2.33 12.47 20.71
C SER A 165 3.59 12.35 21.57
N ALA A 166 3.78 13.26 22.54
CA ALA A 166 4.88 13.21 23.50
C ALA A 166 4.76 11.98 24.43
N PHE A 167 3.55 11.56 24.75
CA PHE A 167 3.25 10.39 25.58
C PHE A 167 3.61 9.09 24.86
N GLU A 168 3.19 8.88 23.61
CA GLU A 168 3.56 7.69 22.82
C GLU A 168 5.09 7.57 22.73
N SER A 169 5.75 8.66 22.37
CA SER A 169 7.21 8.70 22.23
C SER A 169 7.97 8.51 23.57
N LEU A 170 7.29 8.60 24.72
CA LEU A 170 7.82 8.27 26.04
C LEU A 170 7.68 6.77 26.37
N ILE A 171 6.57 6.14 25.95
CA ILE A 171 6.25 4.74 26.33
C ILE A 171 6.70 3.69 25.31
N THR A 172 6.88 4.04 24.04
CA THR A 172 7.10 3.05 22.95
C THR A 172 8.36 2.19 23.13
N SER A 173 9.34 2.63 23.93
CA SER A 173 10.53 1.84 24.31
C SER A 173 10.59 1.48 25.81
N ASN A 174 9.49 1.60 26.55
CA ASN A 174 9.47 1.51 28.01
C ASN A 174 8.24 0.74 28.53
N ASP A 175 8.26 -0.59 28.40
CA ASP A 175 7.16 -1.46 28.84
C ASP A 175 6.93 -1.43 30.36
N SER A 176 7.96 -1.15 31.17
CA SER A 176 7.80 -0.96 32.62
C SER A 176 6.85 0.20 32.94
N LEU A 177 6.92 1.29 32.16
CA LEU A 177 6.02 2.44 32.32
C LEU A 177 4.60 2.11 31.83
N LYS A 178 4.45 1.32 30.75
CA LYS A 178 3.13 0.83 30.30
C LYS A 178 2.42 0.05 31.43
N LEU A 179 3.12 -0.88 32.06
CA LEU A 179 2.60 -1.66 33.20
C LEU A 179 2.26 -0.77 34.41
N GLU A 180 3.09 0.23 34.74
CA GLU A 180 2.79 1.14 35.85
C GLU A 180 1.52 1.97 35.60
N ILE A 181 1.30 2.43 34.36
CA ILE A 181 0.11 3.22 33.99
C ILE A 181 -1.16 2.37 34.10
N ILE A 182 -1.12 1.11 33.63
CA ILE A 182 -2.24 0.17 33.75
C ILE A 182 -2.54 -0.13 35.22
N ALA A 183 -1.52 -0.44 36.03
CA ALA A 183 -1.67 -0.75 37.46
C ALA A 183 -2.19 0.41 38.31
N ARG A 184 -2.19 1.65 37.79
CA ARG A 184 -2.76 2.84 38.44
C ARG A 184 -4.23 3.12 38.06
N SER A 185 -4.81 2.38 37.12
CA SER A 185 -6.20 2.50 36.64
C SER A 185 -6.65 3.91 36.22
N LEU A 186 -5.72 4.82 35.87
CA LEU A 186 -5.96 6.25 35.63
C LEU A 186 -6.96 6.55 34.49
N LEU A 187 -7.23 5.58 33.64
CA LEU A 187 -8.11 5.70 32.47
C LEU A 187 -9.47 5.04 32.69
N LEU A 188 -9.66 4.29 33.78
CA LEU A 188 -10.84 3.45 33.98
C LEU A 188 -12.12 4.29 34.12
N GLU A 189 -12.08 5.36 34.93
CA GLU A 189 -13.18 6.33 35.12
C GLU A 189 -13.62 6.98 33.80
N ALA A 190 -12.66 7.26 32.90
CA ALA A 190 -12.92 7.85 31.58
C ALA A 190 -13.34 6.81 30.51
N LEU A 191 -13.39 5.52 30.86
CA LEU A 191 -13.79 4.43 29.97
C LEU A 191 -15.04 3.67 30.47
N SER A 192 -15.37 3.74 31.75
CA SER A 192 -16.57 3.16 32.36
C SER A 192 -17.83 3.98 32.08
N ASN A 193 -17.73 5.30 32.18
CA ASN A 193 -18.90 6.16 32.29
C ASN A 193 -19.44 6.52 30.89
N LEU A 194 -20.54 5.89 30.48
CA LEU A 194 -21.38 6.34 29.37
C LEU A 194 -22.49 7.29 29.87
N PRO A 195 -22.98 8.23 29.04
CA PRO A 195 -24.10 9.09 29.43
C PRO A 195 -25.40 8.27 29.45
N THR A 196 -26.28 8.58 30.40
CA THR A 196 -27.64 8.02 30.38
C THR A 196 -28.47 8.68 29.26
N PRO A 197 -29.49 8.00 28.71
CA PRO A 197 -30.23 8.49 27.53
C PRO A 197 -30.96 9.84 27.71
N GLU A 198 -31.09 10.32 28.94
CA GLU A 198 -31.71 11.60 29.31
C GLU A 198 -30.68 12.74 29.48
N VAL A 199 -29.43 12.42 29.86
CA VAL A 199 -28.39 13.41 30.20
C VAL A 199 -27.67 13.99 28.97
N SER A 200 -27.81 13.36 27.79
CA SER A 200 -27.24 13.86 26.53
C SER A 200 -27.81 15.19 26.01
N LEU A 201 -28.77 15.80 26.72
CA LEU A 201 -29.41 17.08 26.37
C LEU A 201 -28.86 18.31 27.12
N ASP A 202 -28.20 18.12 28.27
CA ASP A 202 -27.68 19.23 29.12
C ASP A 202 -26.18 19.50 28.92
N GLY A 203 -25.57 19.00 27.83
CA GLY A 203 -24.17 19.29 27.44
C GLY A 203 -23.08 18.75 28.39
N ALA A 204 -23.44 17.95 29.39
CA ALA A 204 -22.56 17.57 30.50
C ALA A 204 -21.59 16.40 30.23
N PHE A 205 -21.59 15.82 29.02
CA PHE A 205 -20.81 14.62 28.69
C PHE A 205 -19.73 14.89 27.64
N ASP A 206 -18.46 14.66 28.01
CA ASP A 206 -17.31 14.88 27.13
C ASP A 206 -16.95 13.61 26.34
N SER A 207 -17.41 13.57 25.09
CA SER A 207 -17.09 12.52 24.11
C SER A 207 -15.61 12.51 23.67
N GLN A 208 -14.90 13.64 23.81
CA GLN A 208 -13.49 13.78 23.44
C GLN A 208 -12.58 13.19 24.51
N LYS A 209 -12.93 13.36 25.79
CA LYS A 209 -12.22 12.73 26.92
C LYS A 209 -12.20 11.21 26.84
N VAL A 210 -13.34 10.58 26.50
CA VAL A 210 -13.39 9.12 26.25
C VAL A 210 -12.59 8.73 25.00
N PHE A 211 -12.60 9.59 23.96
CA PHE A 211 -11.79 9.40 22.76
C PHE A 211 -10.29 9.40 23.08
N PHE A 212 -9.78 10.40 23.80
CA PHE A 212 -8.40 10.46 24.24
C PHE A 212 -8.04 9.35 25.24
N ALA A 213 -8.93 8.97 26.16
CA ALA A 213 -8.70 7.83 27.06
C ALA A 213 -8.51 6.51 26.29
N SER A 214 -9.32 6.28 25.25
CA SER A 214 -9.19 5.14 24.35
C SER A 214 -7.87 5.16 23.57
N LEU A 215 -7.40 6.34 23.11
CA LEU A 215 -6.11 6.47 22.43
C LEU A 215 -4.91 6.27 23.37
N VAL A 216 -4.92 6.87 24.56
CA VAL A 216 -3.85 6.69 25.57
C VAL A 216 -3.75 5.21 25.95
N LEU A 217 -4.87 4.52 26.19
CA LEU A 217 -4.87 3.09 26.44
C LEU A 217 -4.39 2.29 25.22
N SER A 218 -4.85 2.64 24.01
CA SER A 218 -4.41 2.00 22.76
C SER A 218 -2.89 2.08 22.56
N HIS A 219 -2.27 3.23 22.87
CA HIS A 219 -0.82 3.41 22.81
C HIS A 219 -0.11 2.57 23.90
N VAL A 220 -0.66 2.50 25.12
CA VAL A 220 -0.14 1.67 26.23
C VAL A 220 -0.24 0.17 25.94
N LEU A 221 -1.24 -0.29 25.18
CA LEU A 221 -1.40 -1.69 24.77
C LEU A 221 -0.62 -2.06 23.51
N ARG A 222 0.05 -1.10 22.87
CA ARG A 222 0.79 -1.30 21.62
C ARG A 222 2.14 -1.98 21.87
N TYR A 223 2.42 -3.00 21.06
CA TYR A 223 3.66 -3.79 21.06
C TYR A 223 4.05 -4.43 22.41
N SER A 224 3.11 -4.61 23.35
CA SER A 224 3.37 -5.25 24.65
C SER A 224 2.24 -6.21 25.03
N GLU A 225 2.51 -7.51 25.02
CA GLU A 225 1.51 -8.51 25.42
C GLU A 225 1.32 -8.56 26.94
N ASP A 226 2.35 -8.26 27.74
CA ASP A 226 2.23 -8.15 29.21
C ASP A 226 1.27 -7.02 29.61
N ALA A 227 1.32 -5.88 28.92
CA ALA A 227 0.37 -4.78 29.10
C ALA A 227 -1.07 -5.22 28.80
N ARG A 228 -1.30 -5.94 27.69
CA ARG A 228 -2.62 -6.49 27.36
C ARG A 228 -3.07 -7.54 28.35
N ALA A 229 -2.18 -8.41 28.82
CA ALA A 229 -2.48 -9.41 29.82
C ALA A 229 -2.90 -8.78 31.15
N MET A 230 -2.25 -7.69 31.57
CA MET A 230 -2.68 -6.93 32.75
C MET A 230 -4.04 -6.26 32.51
N ALA A 231 -4.23 -5.58 31.38
CA ALA A 231 -5.48 -4.89 31.06
C ALA A 231 -6.70 -5.83 30.91
N ARG A 232 -6.52 -7.06 30.43
CA ARG A 232 -7.59 -8.08 30.37
C ARG A 232 -8.12 -8.49 31.74
N ASN A 233 -7.30 -8.34 32.78
CA ASN A 233 -7.65 -8.65 34.17
C ASN A 233 -8.18 -7.43 34.97
N ILE A 234 -8.38 -6.27 34.33
CA ILE A 234 -9.03 -5.12 34.99
C ILE A 234 -10.52 -5.42 35.17
N PRO A 235 -11.07 -5.38 36.41
CA PRO A 235 -12.50 -5.44 36.64
C PRO A 235 -13.18 -4.12 36.22
N PHE A 236 -14.40 -4.25 35.72
CA PHE A 236 -15.21 -3.18 35.17
C PHE A 236 -16.64 -3.35 35.69
N ASN A 237 -17.18 -2.31 36.31
CA ASN A 237 -18.56 -2.26 36.78
C ASN A 237 -19.28 -1.13 36.02
N PRO A 238 -20.28 -1.42 35.17
CA PRO A 238 -20.97 -0.40 34.36
C PRO A 238 -21.95 0.47 35.15
N SER A 239 -22.24 0.15 36.42
CA SER A 239 -23.19 0.89 37.27
C SER A 239 -22.81 0.80 38.75
N GLU A 240 -23.14 1.84 39.53
CA GLU A 240 -22.95 1.83 40.99
C GLU A 240 -23.97 0.92 41.73
N ASP A 241 -25.09 0.59 41.09
CA ASP A 241 -26.19 -0.22 41.64
C ASP A 241 -26.06 -1.74 41.37
N THR A 242 -25.01 -2.21 40.68
CA THR A 242 -24.80 -3.64 40.40
C THR A 242 -24.10 -4.35 41.56
N ASP A 243 -24.62 -5.51 41.98
CA ASP A 243 -24.08 -6.32 43.08
C ASP A 243 -22.58 -6.64 42.88
N GLU A 244 -21.79 -6.55 43.97
CA GLU A 244 -20.32 -6.66 43.94
C GLU A 244 -19.79 -8.00 43.34
N ASP A 245 -20.63 -9.03 43.27
CA ASP A 245 -20.30 -10.36 42.74
C ASP A 245 -20.33 -10.45 41.19
N GLU A 246 -21.00 -9.53 40.46
CA GLU A 246 -21.13 -9.58 38.98
C GLU A 246 -20.14 -8.65 38.23
N THR A 247 -18.88 -8.57 38.68
CA THR A 247 -17.86 -7.76 37.98
C THR A 247 -17.42 -8.38 36.65
N VAL A 248 -17.44 -7.56 35.58
CA VAL A 248 -17.10 -7.96 34.20
C VAL A 248 -15.66 -7.51 33.88
N SER A 249 -14.96 -8.16 32.95
CA SER A 249 -13.64 -7.66 32.49
C SER A 249 -13.77 -6.37 31.67
N LEU A 250 -12.82 -5.42 31.79
CA LEU A 250 -12.76 -4.18 30.99
C LEU A 250 -12.94 -4.43 29.48
N LEU A 251 -12.38 -5.52 28.95
CA LEU A 251 -12.50 -5.91 27.55
C LEU A 251 -13.97 -6.16 27.15
N HIS A 252 -14.73 -6.90 27.96
CA HIS A 252 -16.15 -7.15 27.75
C HIS A 252 -17.01 -5.91 28.07
N GLY A 253 -16.61 -5.10 29.07
CA GLY A 253 -17.22 -3.80 29.36
C GLY A 253 -17.20 -2.85 28.16
N ILE A 254 -16.09 -2.80 27.42
CA ILE A 254 -15.97 -2.03 26.17
C ILE A 254 -16.89 -2.55 25.06
N PHE A 255 -17.08 -3.88 24.95
CA PHE A 255 -18.08 -4.43 24.03
C PHE A 255 -19.53 -4.10 24.46
N GLY A 256 -19.82 -4.12 25.77
CA GLY A 256 -21.09 -3.63 26.32
C GLY A 256 -21.34 -2.16 26.00
N ASN A 257 -20.32 -1.31 26.16
CA ASN A 257 -20.39 0.10 25.81
C ASN A 257 -20.59 0.30 24.29
N LEU A 258 -19.95 -0.51 23.43
CA LEU A 258 -20.20 -0.50 21.99
C LEU A 258 -21.62 -0.94 21.61
N ILE A 259 -22.22 -1.92 22.31
CA ILE A 259 -23.63 -2.28 22.13
C ILE A 259 -24.52 -1.07 22.43
N THR A 260 -24.31 -0.40 23.57
CA THR A 260 -25.05 0.80 23.96
C THR A 260 -24.88 1.93 22.95
N CYS A 261 -23.65 2.26 22.53
CA CYS A 261 -23.39 3.27 21.50
C CYS A 261 -24.09 2.93 20.18
N SER A 262 -24.10 1.67 19.76
CA SER A 262 -24.79 1.25 18.53
C SER A 262 -26.32 1.40 18.61
N ARG A 263 -26.90 1.22 19.82
CA ARG A 263 -28.34 1.39 20.09
C ARG A 263 -28.74 2.86 20.11
N GLU A 264 -28.02 3.70 20.86
CA GLU A 264 -28.34 5.12 20.98
C GLU A 264 -28.11 5.86 19.67
N ARG A 265 -27.06 5.52 18.91
CA ARG A 265 -26.86 6.07 17.57
C ARG A 265 -28.02 5.73 16.63
N ALA A 266 -28.48 4.48 16.63
CA ALA A 266 -29.66 4.07 15.84
C ALA A 266 -30.96 4.80 16.26
N ALA A 267 -31.07 5.22 17.53
CA ALA A 267 -32.16 6.05 18.01
C ALA A 267 -32.02 7.53 17.59
N ALA A 268 -30.81 8.09 17.59
CA ALA A 268 -30.52 9.42 17.06
C ALA A 268 -30.79 9.50 15.55
N ASP A 269 -30.33 8.50 14.79
CA ASP A 269 -30.62 8.28 13.36
C ASP A 269 -32.13 8.29 13.06
N ALA A 270 -32.94 7.70 13.93
CA ALA A 270 -34.40 7.69 13.79
C ALA A 270 -35.03 9.06 14.11
N ARG A 271 -34.54 9.76 15.15
CA ARG A 271 -34.99 11.12 15.52
C ARG A 271 -34.70 12.12 14.40
N LEU A 272 -33.51 12.06 13.78
CA LEU A 272 -33.14 12.91 12.64
C LEU A 272 -34.12 12.73 11.47
N ARG A 273 -34.34 11.48 11.04
CA ARG A 273 -35.25 11.16 9.93
C ARG A 273 -36.71 11.53 10.22
N GLU A 274 -37.13 11.48 11.48
CA GLU A 274 -38.46 11.98 11.90
C GLU A 274 -38.54 13.51 11.82
N LYS A 275 -37.50 14.25 12.23
CA LYS A 275 -37.43 15.72 12.05
C LYS A 275 -37.42 16.11 10.57
N GLU A 276 -36.54 15.52 9.76
CA GLU A 276 -36.48 15.71 8.29
C GLU A 276 -37.83 15.47 7.61
N PHE A 277 -38.51 14.37 7.94
CA PHE A 277 -39.83 14.07 7.38
C PHE A 277 -40.91 15.05 7.87
N SER A 278 -40.76 15.61 9.07
CA SER A 278 -41.69 16.59 9.63
C SER A 278 -41.56 17.99 9.02
N SER A 279 -40.35 18.41 8.63
CA SER A 279 -40.08 19.72 8.03
C SER A 279 -40.49 19.77 6.56
N ILE A 280 -40.27 18.70 5.79
CA ILE A 280 -40.73 18.55 4.39
C ILE A 280 -42.26 18.75 4.23
N ASN A 281 -43.04 18.46 5.27
CA ASN A 281 -44.51 18.44 5.21
C ASN A 281 -45.21 19.73 5.68
N ARG A 282 -44.50 20.84 5.96
CA ARG A 282 -45.13 22.06 6.51
C ARG A 282 -44.71 23.38 5.88
N THR A 283 -45.67 24.30 5.83
CA THR A 283 -45.44 25.75 5.75
C THR A 283 -45.81 26.36 7.10
N GLU A 284 -44.81 26.70 7.92
CA GLU A 284 -45.00 27.38 9.22
C GLU A 284 -44.26 28.73 9.30
N GLU A 285 -44.51 29.46 10.39
CA GLU A 285 -44.15 30.88 10.55
C GLU A 285 -42.73 31.07 11.11
N PRO A 286 -42.02 32.15 10.74
CA PRO A 286 -40.57 32.28 10.93
C PRO A 286 -40.10 32.33 12.40
N GLU A 287 -40.96 32.68 13.36
CA GLU A 287 -40.57 32.68 14.78
C GLU A 287 -40.35 31.27 15.36
N LYS A 288 -40.89 30.22 14.72
CA LYS A 288 -40.61 28.82 15.11
C LYS A 288 -39.31 28.28 14.53
N GLN A 289 -38.88 28.84 13.40
CA GLN A 289 -37.82 28.26 12.58
C GLN A 289 -36.48 28.25 13.32
N GLY A 290 -36.10 29.35 13.99
CA GLY A 290 -34.85 29.41 14.76
C GLY A 290 -34.80 28.49 15.99
N ASN A 291 -35.96 28.13 16.56
CA ASN A 291 -36.02 27.10 17.61
C ASN A 291 -35.81 25.69 17.02
N GLN A 292 -36.31 25.44 15.80
CA GLN A 292 -36.15 24.16 15.10
C GLN A 292 -34.73 23.97 14.55
N GLU A 293 -34.08 25.03 14.08
CA GLU A 293 -32.69 25.00 13.60
C GLU A 293 -31.73 24.59 14.72
N ASN A 294 -31.83 25.20 15.91
CA ASN A 294 -31.08 24.77 17.10
C ASN A 294 -31.37 23.29 17.47
N GLU A 295 -32.65 22.91 17.45
CA GLU A 295 -33.11 21.55 17.74
C GLU A 295 -32.65 20.49 16.71
N GLU A 296 -32.24 20.88 15.51
CA GLU A 296 -31.66 19.98 14.50
C GLU A 296 -30.13 19.91 14.65
N GLU A 297 -29.46 21.01 14.98
CA GLU A 297 -28.03 21.04 15.32
C GLU A 297 -27.71 20.19 16.57
N GLU A 298 -28.52 20.29 17.64
CA GLU A 298 -28.37 19.46 18.85
C GLU A 298 -28.39 17.96 18.54
N VAL A 299 -29.35 17.50 17.72
CA VAL A 299 -29.48 16.06 17.40
C VAL A 299 -28.36 15.60 16.45
N LYS A 300 -27.89 16.47 15.54
CA LYS A 300 -26.70 16.22 14.71
C LYS A 300 -25.44 16.07 15.57
N GLN A 301 -25.26 16.92 16.58
CA GLN A 301 -24.13 16.84 17.51
C GLN A 301 -24.16 15.52 18.31
N ILE A 302 -25.35 15.11 18.78
CA ILE A 302 -25.54 13.83 19.49
C ILE A 302 -25.12 12.62 18.61
N ASP A 303 -25.43 12.59 17.31
CA ASP A 303 -24.96 11.52 16.41
C ASP A 303 -23.44 11.55 16.21
N ILE A 304 -22.83 12.74 16.08
CA ILE A 304 -21.38 12.92 16.00
C ILE A 304 -20.69 12.35 17.25
N ASP A 305 -21.24 12.58 18.44
CA ASP A 305 -20.67 12.11 19.70
C ASP A 305 -20.82 10.59 19.89
N TRP A 306 -21.97 10.00 19.58
CA TRP A 306 -22.11 8.54 19.58
C TRP A 306 -21.24 7.86 18.51
N THR A 307 -21.06 8.50 17.36
CA THR A 307 -20.12 8.05 16.31
C THR A 307 -18.67 8.12 16.80
N ARG A 308 -18.27 9.21 17.46
CA ARG A 308 -16.94 9.40 18.07
C ARG A 308 -16.64 8.37 19.14
N LEU A 309 -17.59 8.10 20.06
CA LEU A 309 -17.48 7.02 21.04
C LEU A 309 -17.29 5.66 20.38
N THR A 310 -18.12 5.33 19.38
CA THR A 310 -18.02 4.08 18.62
C THR A 310 -16.65 3.91 17.95
N VAL A 311 -16.15 4.97 17.29
CA VAL A 311 -14.83 4.98 16.65
C VAL A 311 -13.71 4.81 17.69
N SER A 312 -13.79 5.45 18.86
CA SER A 312 -12.74 5.36 19.90
C SER A 312 -12.54 3.94 20.44
N TYR A 313 -13.64 3.24 20.78
CA TYR A 313 -13.60 1.87 21.26
C TYR A 313 -13.15 0.90 20.16
N LEU A 314 -13.54 1.12 18.90
CA LEU A 314 -13.06 0.30 17.78
C LEU A 314 -11.56 0.49 17.50
N ILE A 315 -11.04 1.72 17.59
CA ILE A 315 -9.59 2.00 17.53
C ILE A 315 -8.85 1.22 18.61
N LEU A 316 -9.30 1.33 19.87
CA LEU A 316 -8.74 0.62 21.02
C LEU A 316 -8.73 -0.90 20.83
N LEU A 317 -9.89 -1.49 20.50
CA LEU A 317 -10.01 -2.94 20.26
C LEU A 317 -9.11 -3.42 19.11
N SER A 318 -9.02 -2.64 18.02
CA SER A 318 -8.21 -3.04 16.85
C SER A 318 -6.70 -3.13 17.14
N VAL A 319 -6.20 -2.38 18.13
CA VAL A 319 -4.80 -2.46 18.60
C VAL A 319 -4.64 -3.53 19.69
N TRP A 320 -5.63 -3.71 20.56
CA TRP A 320 -5.62 -4.72 21.63
C TRP A 320 -5.63 -6.15 21.07
N VAL A 321 -6.43 -6.40 20.03
CA VAL A 321 -6.49 -7.67 19.29
C VAL A 321 -5.19 -7.99 18.54
N TRP A 322 -4.44 -6.95 18.14
CA TRP A 322 -3.33 -7.12 17.20
C TRP A 322 -2.18 -7.94 17.80
N ASP A 323 -1.92 -9.11 17.22
CA ASP A 323 -0.86 -10.02 17.70
C ASP A 323 -1.09 -10.45 19.17
N SER A 324 -2.36 -10.72 19.51
CA SER A 324 -2.78 -11.14 20.85
C SER A 324 -3.83 -12.26 20.82
N PRO A 325 -3.43 -13.53 20.57
CA PRO A 325 -4.36 -14.66 20.53
C PRO A 325 -5.14 -14.89 21.83
N ALA A 326 -4.59 -14.48 22.97
CA ALA A 326 -5.30 -14.49 24.25
C ALA A 326 -6.45 -13.48 24.28
N THR A 327 -6.23 -12.23 23.84
CA THR A 327 -7.32 -11.24 23.68
C THR A 327 -8.39 -11.74 22.72
N VAL A 328 -7.99 -12.35 21.59
CA VAL A 328 -8.94 -12.97 20.65
C VAL A 328 -9.75 -14.06 21.34
N SER A 329 -9.11 -14.98 22.07
CA SER A 329 -9.82 -16.06 22.76
C SER A 329 -10.76 -15.57 23.87
N ASP A 330 -10.46 -14.43 24.50
CA ASP A 330 -11.35 -13.83 25.50
C ASP A 330 -12.57 -13.17 24.83
N ILE A 331 -12.40 -12.40 23.75
CA ILE A 331 -13.51 -11.79 22.99
C ILE A 331 -14.49 -12.86 22.46
N LEU A 332 -13.96 -14.01 22.04
CA LEU A 332 -14.74 -15.09 21.43
C LEU A 332 -15.57 -15.94 22.42
N LYS A 333 -15.45 -15.71 23.73
CA LYS A 333 -16.33 -16.34 24.75
C LYS A 333 -17.78 -15.88 24.65
N GLU A 334 -17.98 -14.63 24.23
CA GLU A 334 -19.30 -14.02 24.13
C GLU A 334 -19.69 -13.80 22.66
N SER A 335 -20.64 -14.61 22.18
CA SER A 335 -21.14 -14.51 20.79
C SER A 335 -21.78 -13.17 20.43
N SER A 336 -22.22 -12.41 21.44
CA SER A 336 -22.63 -10.99 21.40
C SER A 336 -21.56 -10.11 20.76
N ASN A 337 -20.30 -10.22 21.21
CA ASN A 337 -19.17 -9.38 20.79
C ASN A 337 -18.97 -9.42 19.27
N LEU A 338 -19.07 -10.61 18.68
CA LEU A 338 -18.98 -10.78 17.23
C LEU A 338 -20.15 -10.10 16.49
N GLN A 339 -21.37 -10.17 17.00
CA GLN A 339 -22.53 -9.56 16.30
C GLN A 339 -22.42 -8.03 16.21
N VAL A 340 -21.81 -7.37 17.20
CA VAL A 340 -21.53 -5.92 17.19
C VAL A 340 -20.63 -5.54 16.00
N LEU A 341 -19.61 -6.34 15.71
CA LEU A 341 -18.71 -6.13 14.58
C LEU A 341 -19.38 -6.53 13.25
N ILE A 342 -20.14 -7.63 13.25
CA ILE A 342 -20.74 -8.21 12.04
C ILE A 342 -21.90 -7.35 11.50
N GLN A 343 -22.74 -6.75 12.35
CA GLN A 343 -23.92 -6.00 11.88
C GLN A 343 -23.58 -4.78 11.00
N PRO A 344 -22.61 -3.90 11.36
CA PRO A 344 -22.19 -2.79 10.49
C PRO A 344 -21.64 -3.25 9.14
N ILE A 345 -20.81 -4.30 9.11
CA ILE A 345 -20.17 -4.77 7.87
C ILE A 345 -21.22 -5.31 6.87
N LYS A 346 -22.28 -5.95 7.37
CA LYS A 346 -23.41 -6.47 6.58
C LYS A 346 -24.26 -5.40 5.89
N GLN A 347 -24.19 -4.13 6.31
CA GLN A 347 -25.09 -3.09 5.83
C GLN A 347 -24.49 -2.34 4.65
N ASN A 348 -25.05 -2.54 3.46
CA ASN A 348 -24.49 -1.98 2.21
C ASN A 348 -24.51 -0.44 2.18
N SER A 349 -25.44 0.19 2.92
CA SER A 349 -25.74 1.63 2.96
C SER A 349 -26.35 2.03 4.30
N GLY A 350 -26.14 3.28 4.75
CA GLY A 350 -26.74 3.82 5.99
C GLY A 350 -25.91 3.64 7.26
N VAL A 351 -24.63 3.29 7.12
CA VAL A 351 -23.64 3.23 8.21
C VAL A 351 -22.46 4.12 7.83
N ASP A 352 -21.89 4.84 8.80
CA ASP A 352 -20.67 5.63 8.61
C ASP A 352 -19.49 4.75 8.16
N ALA A 353 -18.74 5.22 7.16
CA ALA A 353 -17.64 4.48 6.56
C ALA A 353 -16.48 4.16 7.53
N LEU A 354 -16.23 5.00 8.54
CA LEU A 354 -15.27 4.75 9.60
C LEU A 354 -15.72 3.54 10.42
N ILE A 355 -16.95 3.54 10.92
CA ILE A 355 -17.50 2.45 11.75
C ILE A 355 -17.54 1.14 10.94
N GLN A 356 -18.00 1.19 9.68
CA GLN A 356 -18.05 0.01 8.82
C GLN A 356 -16.65 -0.59 8.59
N GLY A 357 -15.65 0.23 8.25
CA GLY A 357 -14.29 -0.23 7.99
C GLY A 357 -13.48 -0.58 9.23
N LEU A 358 -13.71 0.08 10.37
CA LEU A 358 -13.07 -0.25 11.65
C LEU A 358 -13.65 -1.56 12.22
N CYS A 359 -14.96 -1.81 12.09
CA CYS A 359 -15.52 -3.13 12.39
C CYS A 359 -14.93 -4.21 11.48
N ALA A 360 -14.80 -3.94 10.17
CA ALA A 360 -14.18 -4.87 9.21
C ALA A 360 -12.71 -5.16 9.53
N PHE A 361 -11.95 -4.13 9.94
CA PHE A 361 -10.53 -4.27 10.33
C PHE A 361 -10.38 -5.05 11.64
N THR A 362 -11.16 -4.72 12.69
CA THR A 362 -11.13 -5.44 13.97
C THR A 362 -11.58 -6.90 13.81
N PHE A 363 -12.65 -7.16 13.07
CA PHE A 363 -13.10 -8.52 12.77
C PHE A 363 -12.06 -9.31 11.95
N GLY A 364 -11.44 -8.68 10.95
CA GLY A 364 -10.36 -9.30 10.18
C GLY A 364 -9.10 -9.57 11.01
N ALA A 365 -8.78 -8.73 11.99
CA ALA A 365 -7.71 -8.97 12.94
C ALA A 365 -8.05 -10.13 13.89
N ILE A 366 -9.29 -10.21 14.40
CA ILE A 366 -9.79 -11.37 15.17
C ILE A 366 -9.65 -12.65 14.35
N TYR A 367 -10.07 -12.65 13.08
CA TYR A 367 -9.91 -13.81 12.18
C TYR A 367 -8.44 -14.21 12.00
N LYS A 368 -7.55 -13.24 11.76
CA LYS A 368 -6.11 -13.45 11.55
C LYS A 368 -5.41 -14.06 12.76
N PHE A 369 -5.72 -13.58 13.96
CA PHE A 369 -5.02 -13.95 15.20
C PHE A 369 -5.74 -15.02 16.04
N ASN A 370 -6.83 -15.64 15.53
CA ASN A 370 -7.47 -16.79 16.17
C ASN A 370 -6.68 -18.08 15.94
N THR A 371 -5.54 -18.21 16.63
CA THR A 371 -4.61 -19.35 16.56
C THR A 371 -4.64 -20.26 17.78
N GLY A 372 -5.47 -19.94 18.79
CA GLY A 372 -5.59 -20.68 20.05
C GLY A 372 -6.87 -21.54 20.14
N PRO A 373 -7.01 -22.35 21.20
CA PRO A 373 -8.22 -23.12 21.48
C PRO A 373 -9.34 -22.22 22.05
N SER A 374 -10.01 -21.49 21.16
CA SER A 374 -11.18 -20.65 21.45
C SER A 374 -12.50 -21.41 21.24
N GLU A 375 -13.61 -20.91 21.80
CA GLU A 375 -14.94 -21.54 21.64
C GLU A 375 -15.49 -21.41 20.21
N VAL A 376 -15.07 -20.37 19.47
CA VAL A 376 -15.43 -20.12 18.08
C VAL A 376 -14.17 -20.29 17.22
N SER A 377 -14.06 -21.40 16.49
CA SER A 377 -12.83 -21.71 15.75
C SER A 377 -12.62 -20.79 14.55
N LYS A 378 -11.39 -20.75 14.00
CA LYS A 378 -11.09 -20.06 12.74
C LYS A 378 -12.01 -20.52 11.58
N LYS A 379 -12.49 -21.77 11.59
CA LYS A 379 -13.46 -22.28 10.61
C LYS A 379 -14.86 -21.68 10.78
N ASP A 380 -15.30 -21.48 12.02
CA ASP A 380 -16.61 -20.89 12.31
C ASP A 380 -16.62 -19.42 11.91
N LEU A 381 -15.52 -18.70 12.18
CA LEU A 381 -15.31 -17.34 11.67
C LEU A 381 -15.25 -17.31 10.13
N HIS A 382 -14.60 -18.28 9.48
CA HIS A 382 -14.59 -18.38 8.00
C HIS A 382 -16.00 -18.64 7.45
N SER A 383 -16.77 -19.55 8.06
CA SER A 383 -18.17 -19.80 7.72
C SER A 383 -19.08 -18.60 7.98
N ILE A 384 -18.72 -17.69 8.88
CA ILE A 384 -19.40 -16.39 9.07
C ILE A 384 -19.05 -15.44 7.92
N ILE A 385 -17.77 -15.37 7.52
CA ILE A 385 -17.33 -14.59 6.35
C ILE A 385 -18.09 -15.06 5.10
N GLU A 386 -18.08 -16.35 4.78
CA GLU A 386 -18.78 -16.91 3.61
C GLU A 386 -20.29 -16.64 3.61
N LYS A 387 -20.98 -17.04 4.69
CA LYS A 387 -22.44 -17.21 4.69
C LYS A 387 -23.20 -15.99 5.20
N GLN A 388 -22.51 -15.06 5.86
CA GLN A 388 -23.16 -13.93 6.52
C GLN A 388 -22.62 -12.55 6.12
N ILE A 389 -21.35 -12.43 5.70
CA ILE A 389 -20.73 -11.12 5.43
C ILE A 389 -20.41 -10.93 3.94
N GLY A 390 -19.73 -11.90 3.33
CA GLY A 390 -19.05 -11.76 2.04
C GLY A 390 -17.64 -11.18 2.19
N VAL A 391 -16.65 -11.82 1.56
CA VAL A 391 -15.25 -11.34 1.50
C VAL A 391 -15.20 -9.95 0.87
N ASP A 392 -15.94 -9.73 -0.21
CA ASP A 392 -15.99 -8.45 -0.94
C ASP A 392 -16.53 -7.31 -0.08
N ASN A 393 -17.49 -7.57 0.81
CA ASN A 393 -18.01 -6.55 1.72
C ASN A 393 -16.97 -6.13 2.78
N ILE A 394 -16.15 -7.07 3.28
CA ILE A 394 -15.02 -6.74 4.17
C ILE A 394 -13.98 -5.90 3.41
N ILE A 395 -13.61 -6.30 2.20
CA ILE A 395 -12.66 -5.55 1.36
C ILE A 395 -13.19 -4.16 1.01
N GLN A 396 -14.46 -4.03 0.62
CA GLN A 396 -15.08 -2.75 0.30
C GLN A 396 -15.19 -1.85 1.52
N SER A 397 -15.51 -2.39 2.70
CA SER A 397 -15.53 -1.65 3.97
C SER A 397 -14.15 -1.10 4.33
N LEU A 398 -13.12 -1.94 4.22
CA LEU A 398 -11.72 -1.55 4.42
C LEU A 398 -11.25 -0.48 3.41
N ALA A 399 -11.66 -0.59 2.14
CA ALA A 399 -11.36 0.39 1.11
C ALA A 399 -12.07 1.73 1.34
N ARG A 400 -13.37 1.71 1.68
CA ARG A 400 -14.17 2.90 2.02
C ARG A 400 -13.51 3.69 3.14
N PHE A 401 -13.16 3.03 4.26
CA PHE A 401 -12.47 3.65 5.39
C PHE A 401 -11.11 4.23 5.00
N ARG A 402 -10.29 3.48 4.24
CA ARG A 402 -9.00 3.99 3.73
C ARG A 402 -9.15 5.24 2.84
N SER A 403 -10.32 5.45 2.21
CA SER A 403 -10.65 6.62 1.39
C SER A 403 -11.42 7.73 2.12
N ASP A 404 -11.75 7.59 3.41
CA ASP A 404 -12.55 8.58 4.14
C ASP A 404 -11.77 9.89 4.32
N LYS A 405 -12.45 11.03 4.13
CA LYS A 405 -11.86 12.38 4.24
C LYS A 405 -11.28 12.66 5.63
N ARG A 406 -11.85 12.10 6.70
CA ARG A 406 -11.38 12.25 8.10
C ARG A 406 -10.09 11.45 8.34
N PHE A 407 -9.90 10.34 7.63
CA PHE A 407 -8.69 9.51 7.71
C PHE A 407 -7.56 10.01 6.78
N CYS A 408 -7.90 10.41 5.55
CA CYS A 408 -6.91 10.76 4.51
C CYS A 408 -6.11 12.05 4.79
N LYS A 409 -6.64 12.97 5.60
CA LYS A 409 -5.98 14.25 5.94
C LYS A 409 -4.66 14.09 6.67
N ILE A 410 -4.47 12.97 7.39
CA ILE A 410 -3.32 12.76 8.28
C ILE A 410 -2.23 11.98 7.53
N ALA A 411 -1.25 12.72 7.00
CA ALA A 411 -0.12 12.18 6.23
C ALA A 411 1.23 12.21 7.00
N SER A 412 1.31 12.97 8.11
CA SER A 412 2.45 13.08 9.01
C SER A 412 2.01 13.51 10.43
N PRO A 413 2.91 13.51 11.44
CA PRO A 413 2.62 14.06 12.77
C PRO A 413 2.27 15.56 12.75
N ASP A 414 2.91 16.35 11.88
CA ASP A 414 2.66 17.79 11.78
C ASP A 414 1.30 18.09 11.13
N ASP A 415 0.83 17.27 10.18
CA ASP A 415 -0.53 17.38 9.63
C ASP A 415 -1.59 17.10 10.71
N ALA A 416 -1.33 16.15 11.62
CA ALA A 416 -2.24 15.83 12.72
C ALA A 416 -2.36 16.99 13.73
N LEU A 417 -1.29 17.77 13.92
CA LEU A 417 -1.29 18.97 14.76
C LEU A 417 -1.98 20.15 14.05
N ALA A 418 -1.70 20.39 12.77
CA ALA A 418 -2.35 21.46 11.99
C ALA A 418 -3.87 21.23 11.86
N TYR A 419 -4.31 19.97 11.73
CA TYR A 419 -5.73 19.61 11.72
C TYR A 419 -6.40 19.71 13.11
N ALA A 420 -5.62 19.66 14.19
CA ALA A 420 -6.11 19.89 15.55
C ALA A 420 -6.19 21.40 15.89
N GLU A 421 -5.26 22.21 15.38
CA GLU A 421 -5.24 23.67 15.49
C GLU A 421 -6.39 24.33 14.72
N THR A 422 -6.74 23.79 13.54
CA THR A 422 -7.87 24.26 12.70
C THR A 422 -8.88 23.14 12.42
N PRO A 423 -9.67 22.72 13.42
CA PRO A 423 -10.69 21.69 13.23
C PRO A 423 -11.76 22.17 12.23
N GLN A 424 -12.13 21.30 11.30
CA GLN A 424 -13.26 21.54 10.39
C GLN A 424 -14.59 21.17 11.09
N GLU A 425 -15.72 21.41 10.41
CA GLU A 425 -17.10 21.24 10.93
C GLU A 425 -17.36 19.90 11.69
N ASP A 426 -16.70 18.81 11.31
CA ASP A 426 -16.85 17.49 11.97
C ASP A 426 -15.83 17.22 13.12
N GLY A 427 -14.86 18.11 13.35
CA GLY A 427 -13.80 17.97 14.35
C GLY A 427 -12.64 17.02 14.02
N TRP A 428 -11.86 16.65 15.04
CA TRP A 428 -10.69 15.75 14.97
C TRP A 428 -11.10 14.29 15.23
N TRP A 429 -10.47 13.31 14.55
CA TRP A 429 -10.97 11.92 14.50
C TRP A 429 -9.92 10.80 14.62
N PHE A 430 -8.63 11.09 14.43
CA PHE A 430 -7.55 10.08 14.45
C PHE A 430 -6.21 10.70 14.83
N ASP A 431 -5.36 9.97 15.55
CA ASP A 431 -3.96 10.29 15.75
C ASP A 431 -3.06 9.73 14.65
N TRP A 432 -1.90 10.37 14.42
CA TRP A 432 -0.89 9.88 13.48
C TRP A 432 -0.49 8.43 13.77
N ASN A 433 -0.29 8.07 15.05
CA ASN A 433 0.24 6.76 15.42
C ASN A 433 -0.77 5.64 15.11
N TYR A 434 -2.08 5.86 15.23
CA TYR A 434 -3.09 4.92 14.73
C TYR A 434 -3.14 4.85 13.21
N VAL A 435 -3.08 5.99 12.53
CA VAL A 435 -3.09 6.08 11.07
C VAL A 435 -1.89 5.31 10.46
N GLU A 436 -0.70 5.43 11.04
CA GLU A 436 0.50 4.67 10.68
C GLU A 436 0.33 3.16 10.94
N PHE A 437 -0.14 2.79 12.13
CA PHE A 437 -0.43 1.39 12.49
C PHE A 437 -1.41 0.74 11.50
N PHE A 438 -2.51 1.41 11.15
CA PHE A 438 -3.46 0.90 10.17
C PHE A 438 -2.83 0.79 8.79
N LYS A 439 -2.11 1.82 8.31
CA LYS A 439 -1.41 1.79 7.00
C LYS A 439 -0.45 0.61 6.88
N GLY A 440 0.32 0.28 7.93
CA GLY A 440 1.19 -0.90 7.98
C GLY A 440 0.45 -2.24 8.11
N SER A 441 -0.67 -2.26 8.83
CA SER A 441 -1.42 -3.48 9.16
C SER A 441 -2.43 -3.92 8.11
N PHE A 442 -2.96 -2.99 7.32
CA PHE A 442 -4.02 -3.16 6.31
C PHE A 442 -3.80 -4.36 5.39
N MET A 443 -2.61 -4.44 4.77
CA MET A 443 -2.23 -5.51 3.84
C MET A 443 -2.15 -6.91 4.48
N ALA A 444 -1.98 -7.00 5.80
CA ALA A 444 -1.97 -8.28 6.51
C ALA A 444 -3.39 -8.76 6.84
N VAL A 445 -4.30 -7.85 7.19
CA VAL A 445 -5.73 -8.17 7.42
C VAL A 445 -6.43 -8.52 6.10
N GLN A 446 -6.25 -7.69 5.07
CA GLN A 446 -6.89 -7.91 3.77
C GLN A 446 -6.49 -9.27 3.18
N ARG A 447 -5.21 -9.64 3.24
CA ARG A 447 -4.77 -10.97 2.77
C ARG A 447 -5.32 -12.12 3.60
N SER A 448 -5.36 -12.00 4.94
CA SER A 448 -5.89 -13.10 5.77
C SER A 448 -7.36 -13.42 5.47
N VAL A 449 -8.18 -12.42 5.14
CA VAL A 449 -9.61 -12.64 4.82
C VAL A 449 -9.81 -13.22 3.41
N ILE A 450 -8.83 -13.09 2.52
CA ILE A 450 -8.87 -13.60 1.13
C ILE A 450 -8.38 -15.07 1.04
N SER A 451 -7.47 -15.50 1.91
CA SER A 451 -6.91 -16.87 1.86
C SER A 451 -7.88 -17.94 2.38
N GLU A 452 -8.18 -18.93 1.54
CA GLU A 452 -8.89 -20.19 1.89
C GLU A 452 -8.00 -21.14 2.74
N GLU A 453 -7.40 -20.65 3.84
CA GLU A 453 -6.53 -21.46 4.71
C GLU A 453 -7.29 -21.99 5.94
N ILE A 454 -8.08 -23.05 5.68
CA ILE A 454 -8.57 -23.98 6.70
C ILE A 454 -7.55 -25.11 6.84
N GLU A 455 -6.60 -24.95 7.77
CA GLU A 455 -5.81 -26.09 8.24
C GLU A 455 -6.72 -27.04 9.04
N GLU A 456 -6.75 -28.32 8.65
CA GLU A 456 -7.43 -29.36 9.43
C GLU A 456 -6.45 -30.21 10.24
N THR A 457 -6.74 -30.30 11.53
CA THR A 457 -5.85 -30.89 12.53
C THR A 457 -5.93 -32.41 12.61
N THR A 458 -4.89 -32.99 13.23
CA THR A 458 -4.88 -34.30 13.90
C THR A 458 -4.72 -35.56 13.01
N LYS A 459 -3.64 -36.30 13.25
CA LYS A 459 -3.71 -37.58 13.99
C LYS A 459 -2.36 -38.09 14.50
N VAL A 460 -2.34 -38.45 15.78
CA VAL A 460 -1.28 -39.22 16.44
C VAL A 460 -1.41 -40.70 16.05
N ALA A 461 -0.28 -41.41 15.90
CA ALA A 461 -0.24 -42.87 15.69
C ALA A 461 0.91 -43.54 16.50
N PRO A 462 0.84 -44.86 16.81
CA PRO A 462 1.61 -45.48 17.90
C PRO A 462 2.98 -46.10 17.48
N PRO A 463 3.80 -46.61 18.44
CA PRO A 463 5.24 -46.84 18.22
C PRO A 463 5.67 -48.26 17.78
N LEU A 464 6.71 -48.26 16.92
CA LEU A 464 7.86 -49.19 16.74
C LEU A 464 7.68 -50.76 16.71
N PRO A 465 8.57 -51.50 16.01
CA PRO A 465 8.13 -52.68 15.24
C PRO A 465 8.67 -54.06 15.69
N GLN A 466 8.17 -55.12 15.03
CA GLN A 466 8.86 -56.41 14.87
C GLN A 466 8.83 -56.87 13.40
N ALA A 467 9.70 -57.81 13.02
CA ALA A 467 10.23 -57.92 11.66
C ALA A 467 9.78 -59.16 10.85
N SER A 468 9.72 -59.02 9.52
CA SER A 468 10.07 -60.07 8.55
C SER A 468 10.44 -59.47 7.18
N SER A 469 11.48 -59.98 6.54
CA SER A 469 11.91 -59.72 5.15
C SER A 469 11.42 -60.88 4.22
N PRO A 470 11.47 -60.83 2.86
CA PRO A 470 12.41 -60.05 2.02
C PRO A 470 11.92 -59.42 0.67
N LEU A 471 12.67 -58.39 0.23
CA LEU A 471 13.25 -58.06 -1.11
C LEU A 471 12.54 -58.40 -2.45
N PRO A 472 12.83 -57.68 -3.58
CA PRO A 472 13.65 -56.46 -3.76
C PRO A 472 13.03 -55.32 -4.62
N GLU A 473 13.59 -54.11 -4.48
CA GLU A 473 13.88 -53.06 -5.50
C GLU A 473 12.74 -52.48 -6.40
N SER A 474 12.71 -51.18 -6.70
CA SER A 474 13.84 -50.31 -7.06
C SER A 474 13.83 -48.88 -6.47
N THR A 475 15.01 -48.42 -6.03
CA THR A 475 15.66 -47.09 -6.20
C THR A 475 14.82 -45.83 -6.48
N ASP A 476 15.08 -44.67 -5.88
CA ASP A 476 16.09 -44.29 -4.87
C ASP A 476 15.60 -43.06 -4.09
N ASN A 477 16.06 -42.89 -2.85
CA ASN A 477 15.86 -41.67 -2.07
C ASN A 477 16.94 -41.49 -0.97
N THR A 478 17.96 -42.35 -0.91
CA THR A 478 18.79 -42.49 0.30
C THR A 478 19.87 -41.41 0.45
N ASP A 479 20.14 -40.60 -0.57
CA ASP A 479 21.24 -39.63 -0.54
C ASP A 479 20.86 -38.27 0.07
N HIS A 480 19.61 -37.81 -0.07
CA HIS A 480 19.16 -36.56 0.54
C HIS A 480 19.13 -36.65 2.08
N GLU A 481 18.64 -37.76 2.63
CA GLU A 481 18.57 -38.00 4.07
C GLU A 481 19.97 -38.06 4.73
N LYS A 482 20.96 -38.66 4.05
CA LYS A 482 22.38 -38.66 4.48
C LYS A 482 22.95 -37.24 4.52
N VAL A 483 22.64 -36.41 3.52
CA VAL A 483 23.13 -35.02 3.45
C VAL A 483 22.56 -34.17 4.58
N VAL A 484 21.28 -34.34 4.94
CA VAL A 484 20.69 -33.67 6.12
C VAL A 484 21.42 -34.10 7.40
N GLN A 485 21.60 -35.41 7.62
CA GLN A 485 22.32 -35.93 8.79
C GLN A 485 23.77 -35.42 8.89
N GLU A 486 24.49 -35.28 7.77
CA GLU A 486 25.85 -34.71 7.76
C GLU A 486 25.84 -33.21 8.11
N LYS A 487 24.84 -32.44 7.65
CA LYS A 487 24.71 -31.01 7.95
C LYS A 487 24.34 -30.75 9.41
N ASP A 488 23.43 -31.53 9.97
CA ASP A 488 23.05 -31.40 11.38
C ASP A 488 24.21 -31.78 12.32
N SER A 489 25.05 -32.75 11.93
CA SER A 489 26.29 -33.07 12.64
C SER A 489 27.32 -31.91 12.59
N GLN A 490 27.41 -31.21 11.47
CA GLN A 490 28.27 -30.01 11.32
C GLN A 490 27.74 -28.84 12.18
N ILE A 491 26.43 -28.64 12.23
CA ILE A 491 25.78 -27.64 13.10
C ILE A 491 26.10 -27.91 14.58
N GLU A 492 25.94 -29.15 15.05
CA GLU A 492 26.20 -29.48 16.46
C GLU A 492 27.68 -29.32 16.84
N THR A 493 28.59 -29.66 15.92
CA THR A 493 30.03 -29.41 16.08
C THR A 493 30.35 -27.91 16.19
N HIS A 494 29.64 -27.06 15.43
CA HIS A 494 29.82 -25.61 15.50
C HIS A 494 29.27 -25.00 16.81
N LYS A 495 28.12 -25.45 17.31
CA LYS A 495 27.60 -25.01 18.62
C LYS A 495 28.59 -25.28 19.76
N GLN A 496 29.13 -26.50 19.82
CA GLN A 496 30.12 -26.87 20.84
C GLN A 496 31.34 -25.95 20.80
N ARG A 497 31.85 -25.65 19.59
CA ARG A 497 32.98 -24.74 19.42
C ARG A 497 32.64 -23.28 19.76
N ILE A 498 31.42 -22.82 19.48
CA ILE A 498 30.94 -21.50 19.88
C ILE A 498 30.89 -21.37 21.41
N GLU A 499 30.45 -22.40 22.13
CA GLU A 499 30.40 -22.38 23.60
C GLU A 499 31.82 -22.41 24.23
N GLU A 500 32.74 -23.21 23.69
CA GLU A 500 34.16 -23.17 24.08
C GLU A 500 34.76 -21.75 23.93
N LEU A 501 34.41 -21.06 22.83
CA LEU A 501 34.91 -19.71 22.56
C LEU A 501 34.27 -18.65 23.45
N LYS A 502 32.97 -18.75 23.79
CA LYS A 502 32.34 -17.88 24.80
C LYS A 502 33.03 -17.99 26.15
N VAL A 503 33.27 -19.22 26.63
CA VAL A 503 33.96 -19.46 27.90
C VAL A 503 35.39 -18.91 27.86
N LYS A 504 36.10 -19.05 26.74
CA LYS A 504 37.44 -18.47 26.57
C LYS A 504 37.40 -16.93 26.54
N ASN A 505 36.42 -16.30 25.90
CA ASN A 505 36.22 -14.85 25.92
C ASN A 505 36.02 -14.33 27.35
N ALA A 506 35.05 -14.90 28.09
CA ALA A 506 34.74 -14.45 29.45
C ALA A 506 35.96 -14.54 30.41
N ASN A 507 36.77 -15.60 30.25
CA ASN A 507 38.03 -15.73 31.00
C ASN A 507 39.07 -14.67 30.59
N MET A 508 39.13 -14.27 29.32
CA MET A 508 40.03 -13.23 28.82
C MET A 508 39.59 -11.82 29.26
N GLU A 509 38.28 -11.56 29.29
CA GLU A 509 37.69 -10.33 29.81
C GLU A 509 37.99 -10.14 31.30
N MET A 510 37.88 -11.21 32.09
CA MET A 510 38.22 -11.22 33.52
C MET A 510 39.71 -10.94 33.78
N GLU A 511 40.61 -11.50 32.96
CA GLU A 511 42.05 -11.20 33.03
C GLU A 511 42.38 -9.77 32.59
N MET A 512 41.67 -9.22 31.60
CA MET A 512 41.77 -7.81 31.21
C MET A 512 41.34 -6.86 32.34
N GLU A 513 40.23 -7.18 33.03
CA GLU A 513 39.78 -6.41 34.19
C GLU A 513 40.80 -6.48 35.34
N ARG A 514 41.35 -7.67 35.63
CA ARG A 514 42.41 -7.83 36.63
C ARG A 514 43.65 -6.99 36.30
N VAL A 515 44.15 -7.05 35.06
CA VAL A 515 45.32 -6.28 34.61
C VAL A 515 45.05 -4.76 34.65
N ASN A 516 43.86 -4.31 34.24
CA ASN A 516 43.49 -2.88 34.31
C ASN A 516 43.43 -2.36 35.75
N ASN A 517 42.92 -3.17 36.69
CA ASN A 517 42.89 -2.82 38.12
C ASN A 517 44.31 -2.75 38.72
N GLU A 518 45.17 -3.73 38.42
CA GLU A 518 46.59 -3.72 38.80
C GLU A 518 47.34 -2.50 38.22
N LEU A 519 47.03 -2.14 36.97
CA LEU A 519 47.57 -0.96 36.29
C LEU A 519 47.08 0.35 36.92
N GLY A 520 45.82 0.40 37.39
CA GLY A 520 45.25 1.53 38.13
C GLY A 520 45.91 1.74 39.49
N GLU A 521 46.14 0.66 40.25
CA GLU A 521 46.92 0.70 41.49
C GLU A 521 48.37 1.16 41.23
N ALA A 522 49.02 0.62 40.19
CA ALA A 522 50.40 0.98 39.84
C ALA A 522 50.53 2.46 39.47
N LYS A 523 49.61 2.99 38.64
CA LYS A 523 49.53 4.43 38.31
C LYS A 523 49.40 5.29 39.57
N SER A 524 48.52 4.90 40.50
CA SER A 524 48.26 5.62 41.75
C SER A 524 49.47 5.65 42.68
N LYS A 525 50.14 4.50 42.86
CA LYS A 525 51.38 4.37 43.67
C LYS A 525 52.53 5.17 43.04
N LEU A 526 52.66 5.14 41.73
CA LEU A 526 53.71 5.87 40.99
C LEU A 526 53.52 7.38 41.11
N GLN A 527 52.29 7.90 41.04
CA GLN A 527 52.00 9.31 41.26
C GLN A 527 52.43 9.76 42.67
N ALA A 528 52.02 9.04 43.72
CA ALA A 528 52.38 9.35 45.11
C ALA A 528 53.90 9.32 45.37
N LEU A 529 54.63 8.38 44.74
CA LEU A 529 56.09 8.30 44.86
C LEU A 529 56.84 9.36 44.03
N TRP A 530 56.22 9.87 42.95
CA TRP A 530 56.77 10.96 42.16
C TRP A 530 56.72 12.29 42.92
N GLU A 531 55.63 12.55 43.63
CA GLU A 531 55.48 13.70 44.54
C GLU A 531 56.48 13.67 45.72
N GLN A 532 56.95 12.47 46.10
CA GLN A 532 57.96 12.27 47.16
C GLN A 532 59.42 12.23 46.64
N GLY A 533 59.63 12.22 45.32
CA GLY A 533 60.97 12.22 44.70
C GLY A 533 61.78 10.93 44.91
N SER A 534 61.13 9.77 45.16
CA SER A 534 61.84 8.50 45.37
C SER A 534 62.56 8.01 44.10
N PRO A 535 63.79 7.47 44.19
CA PRO A 535 64.48 6.86 43.05
C PRO A 535 63.77 5.60 42.50
N GLU A 536 62.88 4.97 43.28
CA GLU A 536 62.13 3.76 42.89
C GLU A 536 61.17 4.00 41.72
N VAL A 537 60.79 5.26 41.45
CA VAL A 537 59.95 5.66 40.32
C VAL A 537 60.51 5.16 38.98
N ALA A 538 61.84 5.02 38.84
CA ALA A 538 62.45 4.53 37.61
C ALA A 538 62.11 3.05 37.33
N GLY A 539 62.02 2.21 38.37
CA GLY A 539 61.63 0.80 38.25
C GLY A 539 60.14 0.66 37.93
N LEU A 540 59.29 1.32 38.72
CA LEU A 540 57.84 1.29 38.55
C LEU A 540 57.36 1.84 37.18
N ARG A 541 58.12 2.74 36.54
CA ARG A 541 57.86 3.17 35.15
C ARG A 541 58.14 2.06 34.12
N GLY A 542 59.08 1.15 34.39
CA GLY A 542 59.33 -0.04 33.58
C GLY A 542 58.19 -1.05 33.74
N ASP A 543 57.86 -1.41 34.98
CA ASP A 543 56.77 -2.36 35.30
C ASP A 543 55.43 -1.90 34.70
N LEU A 544 55.13 -0.59 34.78
CA LEU A 544 53.92 -0.01 34.18
C LEU A 544 53.93 -0.11 32.64
N ALA A 545 55.09 0.05 31.99
CA ALA A 545 55.21 -0.06 30.54
C ALA A 545 55.04 -1.52 30.05
N GLU A 546 55.52 -2.49 30.82
CA GLU A 546 55.23 -3.91 30.55
C GLU A 546 53.75 -4.23 30.79
N GLY A 547 53.12 -3.65 31.81
CA GLY A 547 51.69 -3.76 32.09
C GLY A 547 50.81 -3.26 30.94
N VAL A 548 51.04 -2.02 30.45
CA VAL A 548 50.32 -1.46 29.29
C VAL A 548 50.50 -2.33 28.05
N LYS A 549 51.73 -2.79 27.77
CA LYS A 549 52.00 -3.67 26.63
C LYS A 549 51.25 -5.00 26.73
N ARG A 550 51.04 -5.51 27.95
CA ARG A 550 50.27 -6.73 28.22
C ARG A 550 48.77 -6.53 27.95
N GLU A 551 48.22 -5.40 28.40
CA GLU A 551 46.84 -4.95 28.09
C GLU A 551 46.62 -4.87 26.57
N GLU A 552 47.53 -4.23 25.83
CA GLU A 552 47.47 -4.15 24.36
C GLU A 552 47.47 -5.54 23.68
N THR A 553 48.32 -6.47 24.15
CA THR A 553 48.34 -7.84 23.58
C THR A 553 47.09 -8.65 23.89
N LEU A 554 46.56 -8.57 25.12
CA LEU A 554 45.34 -9.29 25.51
C LEU A 554 44.13 -8.76 24.73
N ARG A 555 44.03 -7.43 24.56
CA ARG A 555 42.99 -6.79 23.75
C ARG A 555 43.04 -7.25 22.29
N ALA A 556 44.22 -7.32 21.68
CA ALA A 556 44.37 -7.79 20.30
C ALA A 556 44.00 -9.27 20.12
N GLU A 557 44.27 -10.13 21.11
CA GLU A 557 43.79 -11.52 21.10
C GLU A 557 42.27 -11.63 21.29
N LEU A 558 41.68 -10.78 22.14
CA LEU A 558 40.23 -10.73 22.40
C LEU A 558 39.45 -10.23 21.17
N ASP A 559 39.92 -9.17 20.51
CA ASP A 559 39.37 -8.69 19.23
C ASP A 559 39.44 -9.80 18.17
N LYS A 560 40.54 -10.56 18.09
CA LYS A 560 40.66 -11.71 17.18
C LYS A 560 39.65 -12.82 17.52
N LEU A 561 39.49 -13.14 18.80
CA LEU A 561 38.63 -14.24 19.24
C LEU A 561 37.14 -13.92 19.05
N ASN A 562 36.74 -12.65 19.19
CA ASN A 562 35.41 -12.16 18.82
C ASN A 562 35.13 -12.27 17.31
N ASN A 563 36.12 -11.97 16.45
CA ASN A 563 35.97 -12.19 15.00
C ASN A 563 35.85 -13.69 14.64
N GLU A 564 36.59 -14.57 15.32
CA GLU A 564 36.44 -16.02 15.18
C GLU A 564 35.05 -16.50 15.66
N LEU A 565 34.49 -15.90 16.73
CA LEU A 565 33.14 -16.20 17.23
C LEU A 565 32.04 -15.82 16.22
N GLU A 566 32.03 -14.59 15.70
CA GLU A 566 30.99 -14.14 14.75
C GLU A 566 31.03 -14.91 13.43
N THR A 567 32.23 -15.21 12.90
CA THR A 567 32.35 -16.02 11.68
C THR A 567 31.91 -17.48 11.85
N LEU A 568 31.83 -17.99 13.08
CA LEU A 568 31.24 -19.30 13.38
C LEU A 568 29.72 -19.22 13.56
N LYS A 569 29.19 -18.20 14.24
CA LYS A 569 27.74 -17.95 14.32
C LYS A 569 27.10 -17.81 12.94
N GLN A 570 27.74 -17.07 12.03
CA GLN A 570 27.27 -16.90 10.66
C GLN A 570 27.14 -18.27 9.95
N LYS A 571 28.16 -19.12 10.06
CA LYS A 571 28.16 -20.48 9.47
C LYS A 571 27.14 -21.42 10.10
N GLU A 572 26.89 -21.32 11.40
CA GLU A 572 25.78 -22.04 12.04
C GLU A 572 24.43 -21.61 11.42
N GLY A 573 24.21 -20.30 11.25
CA GLY A 573 23.02 -19.76 10.60
C GLY A 573 22.85 -20.23 9.15
N GLU A 574 23.90 -20.14 8.34
CA GLU A 574 23.93 -20.60 6.94
C GLU A 574 23.62 -22.10 6.83
N HIS A 575 24.25 -22.94 7.66
CA HIS A 575 23.96 -24.38 7.67
C HIS A 575 22.57 -24.71 8.20
N LYS A 576 22.06 -23.98 9.20
CA LYS A 576 20.71 -24.19 9.75
C LYS A 576 19.62 -23.82 8.73
N SER A 577 19.81 -22.74 7.97
CA SER A 577 18.91 -22.38 6.86
C SER A 577 18.94 -23.43 5.75
N ALA A 578 20.13 -23.91 5.37
CA ALA A 578 20.29 -24.96 4.36
C ALA A 578 19.67 -26.31 4.78
N SER A 579 19.79 -26.70 6.06
CA SER A 579 19.13 -27.91 6.60
C SER A 579 17.60 -27.77 6.54
N GLY A 580 17.05 -26.65 7.02
CA GLY A 580 15.59 -26.37 6.93
C GLY A 580 15.05 -26.34 5.49
N GLU A 581 15.83 -25.82 4.54
CA GLU A 581 15.51 -25.85 3.11
C GLU A 581 15.54 -27.25 2.49
N LEU A 582 16.35 -28.19 3.00
CA LEU A 582 16.33 -29.58 2.55
C LEU A 582 15.15 -30.32 3.18
N THR A 583 14.92 -30.15 4.49
CA THR A 583 13.82 -30.81 5.22
C THR A 583 12.46 -30.42 4.65
N THR A 584 12.22 -29.13 4.37
CA THR A 584 10.96 -28.68 3.72
C THR A 584 10.80 -29.22 2.29
N LYS A 585 11.88 -29.35 1.51
CA LYS A 585 11.82 -29.99 0.18
C LYS A 585 11.53 -31.49 0.26
N ILE A 586 12.07 -32.19 1.27
CA ILE A 586 11.74 -33.60 1.54
C ILE A 586 10.26 -33.73 1.93
N GLU A 587 9.76 -32.90 2.84
CA GLU A 587 8.36 -32.91 3.28
C GLU A 587 7.37 -32.61 2.13
N ILE A 588 7.72 -31.68 1.23
CA ILE A 588 6.92 -31.43 0.01
C ILE A 588 6.90 -32.68 -0.89
N LEU A 589 8.06 -33.30 -1.16
CA LEU A 589 8.14 -34.50 -2.00
C LEU A 589 7.42 -35.70 -1.39
N GLU A 590 7.46 -35.88 -0.06
CA GLU A 590 6.68 -36.93 0.63
C GLU A 590 5.18 -36.69 0.52
N ASN A 591 4.73 -35.43 0.62
CA ASN A 591 3.32 -35.09 0.42
C ASN A 591 2.86 -35.24 -1.03
N GLU A 592 3.70 -34.91 -2.03
CA GLU A 592 3.44 -35.21 -3.44
C GLU A 592 3.34 -36.72 -3.70
N VAL A 593 4.28 -37.52 -3.19
CA VAL A 593 4.25 -38.99 -3.30
C VAL A 593 3.01 -39.58 -2.64
N LYS A 594 2.58 -39.03 -1.50
CA LYS A 594 1.34 -39.42 -0.81
C LYS A 594 0.09 -39.07 -1.62
N SER A 595 0.01 -37.84 -2.15
CA SER A 595 -1.09 -37.38 -3.01
C SER A 595 -1.23 -38.26 -4.27
N ASN A 596 -0.12 -38.49 -4.99
CA ASN A 596 -0.07 -39.35 -6.16
C ASN A 596 -0.51 -40.79 -5.86
N LYS A 597 -0.19 -41.29 -4.66
CA LYS A 597 -0.60 -42.64 -4.20
C LYS A 597 -2.10 -42.72 -3.89
N GLU A 598 -2.70 -41.66 -3.38
CA GLU A 598 -4.15 -41.55 -3.19
C GLU A 598 -4.90 -41.37 -4.53
N GLU A 599 -4.34 -40.61 -5.48
CA GLU A 599 -4.90 -40.49 -6.84
C GLU A 599 -4.88 -41.82 -7.59
N VAL A 600 -3.76 -42.57 -7.55
CA VAL A 600 -3.68 -43.93 -8.11
C VAL A 600 -4.72 -44.88 -7.48
N LEU A 601 -5.07 -44.68 -6.21
CA LEU A 601 -6.09 -45.47 -5.52
C LEU A 601 -7.51 -45.09 -5.96
N ARG A 602 -7.82 -43.79 -6.09
CA ARG A 602 -9.10 -43.29 -6.65
C ARG A 602 -9.30 -43.73 -8.10
N LEU A 603 -8.27 -43.64 -8.94
CA LEU A 603 -8.31 -44.10 -10.33
C LEU A 603 -8.57 -45.61 -10.42
N LYS A 604 -8.09 -46.39 -9.44
CA LYS A 604 -8.36 -47.83 -9.36
C LYS A 604 -9.82 -48.11 -8.98
N GLU A 605 -10.36 -47.43 -7.95
CA GLU A 605 -11.77 -47.52 -7.57
C GLU A 605 -12.71 -47.11 -8.71
N GLN A 606 -12.37 -46.04 -9.45
CA GLN A 606 -13.11 -45.60 -10.63
C GLN A 606 -13.08 -46.66 -11.75
N ASN A 607 -11.97 -47.36 -11.95
CA ASN A 607 -11.84 -48.41 -12.95
C ASN A 607 -12.63 -49.67 -12.59
N ASP A 608 -12.62 -50.08 -11.31
CA ASP A 608 -13.48 -51.16 -10.80
C ASP A 608 -14.98 -50.77 -10.87
N GLY A 609 -15.31 -49.49 -10.63
CA GLY A 609 -16.64 -48.93 -10.85
C GLY A 609 -17.09 -49.02 -12.32
N LEU A 610 -16.28 -48.52 -13.25
CA LEU A 610 -16.52 -48.61 -14.70
C LEU A 610 -16.70 -50.05 -15.18
N LYS A 611 -15.92 -50.99 -14.61
CA LYS A 611 -16.06 -52.42 -14.90
C LYS A 611 -17.43 -52.96 -14.49
N SER A 612 -17.95 -52.57 -13.32
CA SER A 612 -19.30 -52.94 -12.88
C SER A 612 -20.41 -52.35 -13.77
N THR A 613 -20.21 -51.12 -14.28
CA THR A 613 -21.11 -50.52 -15.27
C THR A 613 -21.09 -51.28 -16.60
N ASN A 614 -19.90 -51.65 -17.10
CA ASN A 614 -19.78 -52.42 -18.34
C ASN A 614 -20.40 -53.82 -18.23
N GLU A 615 -20.31 -54.47 -17.06
CA GLU A 615 -21.03 -55.72 -16.77
C GLU A 615 -22.56 -55.51 -16.76
N ARG A 616 -23.06 -54.39 -16.23
CA ARG A 616 -24.49 -54.02 -16.32
C ARG A 616 -24.92 -53.80 -17.77
N ASP A 617 -24.20 -52.98 -18.52
CA ASP A 617 -24.54 -52.61 -19.90
C ASP A 617 -24.54 -53.85 -20.81
N THR A 618 -23.60 -54.78 -20.59
CA THR A 618 -23.57 -56.09 -21.29
C THR A 618 -24.85 -56.90 -21.05
N ASN A 619 -25.41 -56.87 -19.82
CA ASN A 619 -26.66 -57.55 -19.51
C ASN A 619 -27.88 -56.84 -20.13
N GLU A 620 -27.92 -55.50 -20.12
CA GLU A 620 -28.99 -54.73 -20.78
C GLU A 620 -28.97 -54.91 -22.32
N ILE A 621 -27.78 -54.96 -22.93
CA ILE A 621 -27.59 -55.34 -24.35
C ILE A 621 -28.10 -56.76 -24.64
N GLN A 622 -27.82 -57.74 -23.77
CA GLN A 622 -28.34 -59.10 -23.97
C GLN A 622 -29.87 -59.16 -23.83
N SER A 623 -30.47 -58.34 -22.96
CA SER A 623 -31.93 -58.22 -22.85
C SER A 623 -32.57 -57.60 -24.09
N THR A 624 -31.98 -56.52 -24.63
CA THR A 624 -32.48 -55.81 -25.82
C THR A 624 -32.22 -56.58 -27.12
N LYS A 625 -31.21 -57.47 -27.13
CA LYS A 625 -31.07 -58.48 -28.18
C LYS A 625 -32.22 -59.48 -28.16
N ASN A 626 -32.57 -60.03 -27.00
CA ASN A 626 -33.68 -60.97 -26.87
C ASN A 626 -35.02 -60.35 -27.31
N THR A 627 -35.28 -59.08 -26.99
CA THR A 627 -36.52 -58.39 -27.45
C THR A 627 -36.52 -58.11 -28.95
N ASN A 628 -35.37 -57.78 -29.55
CA ASN A 628 -35.24 -57.69 -31.01
C ASN A 628 -35.53 -59.03 -31.71
N GLU A 629 -35.07 -60.16 -31.16
CA GLU A 629 -35.37 -61.50 -31.72
C GLU A 629 -36.86 -61.87 -31.63
N THR A 630 -37.62 -61.31 -30.68
CA THR A 630 -39.10 -61.40 -30.68
C THR A 630 -39.74 -60.44 -31.69
N LEU A 631 -39.28 -59.19 -31.77
CA LEU A 631 -39.82 -58.19 -32.71
C LEU A 631 -39.56 -58.58 -34.18
N GLN A 632 -38.46 -59.27 -34.49
CA GLN A 632 -38.23 -59.81 -35.84
C GLN A 632 -39.26 -60.86 -36.24
N LYS A 633 -39.66 -61.77 -35.33
CA LYS A 633 -40.69 -62.79 -35.58
C LYS A 633 -42.08 -62.15 -35.76
N GLU A 634 -42.36 -61.09 -35.02
CA GLU A 634 -43.58 -60.30 -35.16
C GLU A 634 -43.60 -59.51 -36.49
N ASN A 635 -42.46 -58.98 -36.93
CA ASN A 635 -42.31 -58.33 -38.24
C ASN A 635 -42.48 -59.33 -39.41
N GLU A 636 -41.97 -60.56 -39.32
CA GLU A 636 -42.27 -61.59 -40.34
C GLU A 636 -43.76 -61.96 -40.38
N HIS A 637 -44.42 -62.03 -39.22
CA HIS A 637 -45.86 -62.26 -39.16
C HIS A 637 -46.65 -61.11 -39.81
N LEU A 638 -46.32 -59.85 -39.47
CA LEU A 638 -46.93 -58.66 -40.07
C LEU A 638 -46.67 -58.58 -41.59
N LYS A 639 -45.46 -58.93 -42.04
CA LYS A 639 -45.13 -59.01 -43.47
C LYS A 639 -45.98 -60.06 -44.19
N THR A 640 -46.20 -61.22 -43.56
CA THR A 640 -47.09 -62.27 -44.09
C THR A 640 -48.56 -61.82 -44.17
N GLN A 641 -49.00 -60.91 -43.28
CA GLN A 641 -50.31 -60.26 -43.40
C GLN A 641 -50.33 -59.20 -44.51
N LEU A 642 -49.26 -58.42 -44.67
CA LEU A 642 -49.14 -57.39 -45.70
C LEU A 642 -49.13 -57.99 -47.13
N GLU A 643 -48.45 -59.12 -47.34
CA GLU A 643 -48.45 -59.82 -48.63
C GLU A 643 -49.87 -60.26 -49.06
N LYS A 644 -50.72 -60.67 -48.11
CA LYS A 644 -52.16 -60.90 -48.39
C LYS A 644 -52.93 -59.62 -48.71
N HIS A 645 -52.56 -58.50 -48.09
CA HIS A 645 -53.21 -57.21 -48.34
C HIS A 645 -52.87 -56.68 -49.74
N ILE A 646 -51.63 -56.86 -50.19
CA ILE A 646 -51.17 -56.52 -51.55
C ILE A 646 -51.92 -57.36 -52.61
N GLU A 647 -52.21 -58.64 -52.33
CA GLU A 647 -53.04 -59.46 -53.24
C GLU A 647 -54.46 -58.88 -53.40
N SER A 648 -55.05 -58.31 -52.34
CA SER A 648 -56.35 -57.61 -52.42
C SER A 648 -56.27 -56.22 -53.08
N GLU A 649 -55.12 -55.55 -53.03
CA GLU A 649 -54.92 -54.30 -53.78
C GLU A 649 -54.80 -54.53 -55.29
N LYS A 650 -54.28 -55.67 -55.74
CA LYS A 650 -54.33 -56.05 -57.18
C LYS A 650 -55.76 -56.22 -57.68
N GLU A 651 -56.67 -56.78 -56.88
CA GLU A 651 -58.10 -56.84 -57.20
C GLU A 651 -58.75 -55.44 -57.32
N HIS A 652 -58.10 -54.39 -56.78
CA HIS A 652 -58.50 -52.99 -56.94
C HIS A 652 -57.76 -52.30 -58.11
N GLU A 653 -56.60 -52.79 -58.52
CA GLU A 653 -55.83 -52.24 -59.64
C GLU A 653 -56.44 -52.59 -61.01
N ASP A 654 -57.08 -53.77 -61.14
CA ASP A 654 -57.93 -54.11 -62.30
C ASP A 654 -59.12 -53.12 -62.48
N LEU A 655 -59.59 -52.46 -61.41
CA LEU A 655 -60.62 -51.41 -61.50
C LEU A 655 -60.06 -50.06 -61.99
N LEU A 656 -58.76 -49.80 -61.81
CA LEU A 656 -58.10 -48.58 -62.31
C LEU A 656 -57.85 -48.62 -63.82
N ILE A 657 -57.65 -49.79 -64.41
CA ILE A 657 -57.61 -50.00 -65.87
C ILE A 657 -58.89 -49.47 -66.53
N LEU A 658 -60.04 -49.55 -65.83
CA LEU A 658 -61.33 -49.06 -66.32
C LEU A 658 -61.51 -47.53 -66.21
N LEU A 659 -60.67 -46.85 -65.43
CA LEU A 659 -60.63 -45.38 -65.32
C LEU A 659 -59.66 -44.73 -66.32
N GLU A 660 -58.63 -45.44 -66.75
CA GLU A 660 -57.74 -45.03 -67.85
C GLU A 660 -58.54 -44.76 -69.15
N ASP A 661 -59.51 -45.63 -69.49
CA ASP A 661 -60.38 -45.52 -70.69
C ASP A 661 -61.33 -44.28 -70.67
N MET A 662 -61.49 -43.63 -69.52
CA MET A 662 -62.29 -42.41 -69.39
C MET A 662 -61.48 -41.12 -69.61
N SER A 663 -60.15 -41.14 -69.49
CA SER A 663 -59.31 -39.93 -69.63
C SER A 663 -58.52 -39.85 -70.95
N THR A 664 -58.23 -41.00 -71.58
CA THR A 664 -57.65 -41.11 -72.94
C THR A 664 -58.42 -40.27 -73.98
N LYS A 665 -59.74 -40.12 -73.80
CA LYS A 665 -60.63 -39.28 -74.61
C LYS A 665 -60.28 -37.78 -74.59
N ARG A 666 -59.40 -37.29 -73.71
CA ARG A 666 -58.96 -35.88 -73.64
C ARG A 666 -57.58 -35.60 -74.25
N SER A 667 -56.79 -36.62 -74.58
CA SER A 667 -55.44 -36.45 -75.16
C SER A 667 -55.45 -36.27 -76.69
N ASN A 668 -56.44 -36.88 -77.36
CA ASN A 668 -56.60 -36.81 -78.82
C ASN A 668 -56.76 -35.37 -79.37
N ASP A 669 -57.21 -34.41 -78.57
CA ASP A 669 -57.33 -33.01 -78.99
C ASP A 669 -56.05 -32.17 -78.82
N LYS A 670 -55.06 -32.61 -78.03
CA LYS A 670 -53.77 -31.88 -77.94
C LYS A 670 -52.73 -32.37 -78.95
N ASN A 671 -52.78 -33.64 -79.36
CA ASN A 671 -51.99 -34.13 -80.50
C ASN A 671 -52.48 -33.60 -81.86
N ARG A 672 -53.70 -33.05 -81.95
CA ARG A 672 -54.15 -32.26 -83.12
C ARG A 672 -53.44 -30.91 -83.25
N MET A 673 -52.84 -30.38 -82.17
CA MET A 673 -52.02 -29.16 -82.19
C MET A 673 -50.53 -29.45 -82.47
N LYS A 674 -50.23 -30.49 -83.27
CA LYS A 674 -48.88 -30.86 -83.71
C LYS A 674 -48.63 -30.61 -85.20
N GLN A 675 -49.38 -29.67 -85.81
CA GLN A 675 -49.24 -29.22 -87.20
C GLN A 675 -49.17 -27.68 -87.28
N ALA A 676 -48.01 -27.10 -86.95
CA ALA A 676 -47.68 -25.68 -87.17
C ALA A 676 -46.16 -25.42 -87.34
N GLY A 677 -45.32 -26.01 -86.46
CA GLY A 677 -43.85 -26.20 -86.69
C GLY A 677 -42.86 -25.20 -86.07
N LEU A 678 -41.57 -25.60 -86.07
CA LEU A 678 -40.32 -24.85 -85.79
C LEU A 678 -40.07 -24.34 -84.33
N GLU A 679 -38.85 -24.11 -83.79
CA GLU A 679 -37.50 -24.77 -83.82
C GLU A 679 -36.53 -24.03 -82.79
N LEU A 680 -35.25 -24.30 -82.45
CA LEU A 680 -34.17 -25.29 -82.77
C LEU A 680 -33.05 -25.29 -81.66
N GLY A 681 -32.58 -26.47 -81.16
CA GLY A 681 -31.18 -26.71 -80.66
C GLY A 681 -30.68 -26.09 -79.31
N LEU A 682 -29.45 -26.34 -78.79
CA LEU A 682 -28.52 -27.51 -78.89
C LEU A 682 -27.33 -27.49 -77.87
N LYS A 683 -27.05 -28.62 -77.16
CA LYS A 683 -25.73 -29.22 -76.72
C LYS A 683 -24.54 -28.48 -75.99
N THR A 684 -24.15 -29.02 -74.80
CA THR A 684 -22.87 -29.76 -74.47
C THR A 684 -21.52 -29.08 -74.01
N THR A 685 -21.18 -29.27 -72.70
CA THR A 685 -19.88 -29.61 -71.97
C THR A 685 -18.56 -28.79 -71.94
N MET A 686 -17.89 -28.86 -70.74
CA MET A 686 -16.45 -29.17 -70.43
C MET A 686 -15.38 -28.09 -70.02
N SER A 687 -14.88 -28.23 -68.77
CA SER A 687 -13.48 -28.32 -68.21
C SER A 687 -12.28 -27.34 -68.44
N ASP A 688 -11.54 -27.16 -67.32
CA ASP A 688 -10.05 -27.22 -67.11
C ASP A 688 -9.12 -25.97 -66.99
N ASN A 689 -7.88 -26.22 -66.47
CA ASN A 689 -6.95 -25.35 -65.69
C ASN A 689 -5.78 -24.67 -66.48
N LEU A 690 -4.95 -23.84 -65.80
CA LEU A 690 -3.46 -23.55 -65.92
C LEU A 690 -3.12 -22.17 -65.25
N GLU A 691 -1.93 -21.81 -64.71
CA GLU A 691 -0.77 -22.55 -64.15
C GLU A 691 -0.01 -21.77 -63.02
N LYS A 692 1.26 -21.31 -63.20
CA LYS A 692 2.21 -20.86 -62.14
C LYS A 692 3.39 -19.96 -62.63
N ASN A 693 4.28 -19.54 -61.69
CA ASN A 693 5.69 -19.06 -61.84
C ASN A 693 5.94 -17.58 -62.29
N SER A 694 7.06 -16.86 -61.99
CA SER A 694 8.20 -17.02 -61.03
C SER A 694 9.24 -15.84 -61.04
N LEU A 695 10.15 -15.75 -60.04
CA LEU A 695 11.55 -15.20 -60.03
C LEU A 695 11.88 -13.66 -59.99
N GLU A 696 12.37 -13.17 -58.83
CA GLU A 696 13.76 -12.76 -58.46
C GLU A 696 14.66 -11.64 -59.14
N THR A 697 15.09 -10.68 -58.28
CA THR A 697 16.43 -10.02 -58.02
C THR A 697 17.20 -8.97 -58.88
N ASP A 698 18.03 -8.21 -58.14
CA ASP A 698 19.31 -7.47 -58.43
C ASP A 698 19.39 -6.05 -59.06
N LEU A 699 20.02 -5.09 -58.34
CA LEU A 699 21.40 -4.56 -58.59
C LEU A 699 21.83 -3.36 -57.67
N GLU A 700 23.13 -2.97 -57.69
CA GLU A 700 23.82 -2.11 -56.69
C GLU A 700 24.45 -0.75 -57.15
N LYS A 701 24.56 0.19 -56.18
CA LYS A 701 25.67 1.17 -55.88
C LYS A 701 26.31 2.14 -56.91
N ARG A 702 26.36 3.44 -56.54
CA ARG A 702 27.50 4.43 -56.67
C ARG A 702 27.07 5.83 -56.14
N GLY A 703 27.90 6.76 -55.64
CA GLY A 703 29.29 6.69 -55.14
C GLY A 703 30.12 8.01 -55.23
N ALA A 704 30.53 8.59 -54.08
CA ALA A 704 31.56 9.65 -53.86
C ALA A 704 31.27 11.11 -54.38
N ASP A 705 31.96 12.22 -53.99
CA ASP A 705 33.09 12.42 -53.03
C ASP A 705 33.08 13.83 -52.31
N LYS A 706 34.14 14.12 -51.50
CA LYS A 706 34.35 15.24 -50.52
C LYS A 706 34.65 16.65 -51.09
N THR A 707 34.72 17.64 -50.18
CA THR A 707 35.91 18.53 -49.99
C THR A 707 36.02 19.08 -48.55
N ASP A 708 37.23 19.27 -48.04
CA ASP A 708 37.59 19.68 -46.66
C ASP A 708 38.12 21.12 -46.55
N VAL A 709 38.12 21.75 -45.36
CA VAL A 709 39.21 22.66 -44.90
C VAL A 709 39.38 22.63 -43.36
N ASN A 710 40.63 22.77 -42.90
CA ASN A 710 41.14 22.89 -41.51
C ASN A 710 41.34 24.39 -41.12
N ALA A 711 41.74 24.86 -39.93
CA ALA A 711 42.00 24.32 -38.58
C ALA A 711 42.16 25.49 -37.56
N GLY A 712 42.25 25.19 -36.25
CA GLY A 712 42.73 26.10 -35.18
C GLY A 712 41.62 26.80 -34.37
N ASP A 713 41.79 27.10 -33.07
CA ASP A 713 42.91 26.81 -32.16
C ASP A 713 42.41 26.66 -30.69
N VAL A 714 43.29 26.28 -29.75
CA VAL A 714 42.96 25.69 -28.43
C VAL A 714 42.37 26.66 -27.40
N SER A 715 41.33 26.20 -26.71
CA SER A 715 41.03 26.56 -25.31
C SER A 715 40.67 25.29 -24.50
N ALA A 716 40.85 25.33 -23.18
CA ALA A 716 40.57 24.18 -22.31
C ALA A 716 39.07 24.04 -22.05
N VAL A 717 38.40 23.14 -22.78
CA VAL A 717 36.96 22.88 -22.67
C VAL A 717 36.67 21.78 -21.64
N GLU A 718 35.60 21.97 -20.87
CA GLU A 718 35.06 21.01 -19.91
C GLU A 718 34.48 19.78 -20.64
N ILE A 719 35.15 18.62 -20.53
CA ILE A 719 34.92 17.46 -21.41
C ILE A 719 33.68 16.65 -20.99
N ASP A 720 32.81 16.33 -21.96
CA ASP A 720 31.67 15.40 -21.77
C ASP A 720 32.17 13.99 -21.38
N ALA A 721 31.57 13.39 -20.35
CA ALA A 721 31.90 12.06 -19.87
C ALA A 721 31.77 10.96 -20.95
N PHE A 722 30.95 11.14 -21.99
CA PHE A 722 30.87 10.23 -23.14
C PHE A 722 31.97 10.43 -24.19
N GLU A 723 32.68 11.56 -24.18
CA GLU A 723 33.80 11.85 -25.09
C GLU A 723 35.17 11.58 -24.45
N GLN A 724 35.25 11.51 -23.13
CA GLN A 724 36.49 11.32 -22.35
C GLN A 724 37.30 10.06 -22.72
N ASN A 725 36.68 9.02 -23.29
CA ASN A 725 37.31 7.73 -23.63
C ASN A 725 37.53 7.50 -25.15
N LYS A 726 37.41 8.54 -25.99
CA LYS A 726 37.34 8.45 -27.46
C LYS A 726 38.57 7.82 -28.15
N GLU A 727 39.71 7.75 -27.45
CA GLU A 727 40.96 7.13 -27.93
C GLU A 727 41.08 5.62 -27.62
N SER A 728 40.10 5.02 -26.94
CA SER A 728 40.15 3.60 -26.56
C SER A 728 39.68 2.64 -27.67
N SER A 729 40.32 1.46 -27.77
CA SER A 729 40.01 0.43 -28.79
C SER A 729 38.57 -0.11 -28.73
N ASP A 730 37.96 -0.04 -27.55
CA ASP A 730 36.65 -0.62 -27.24
C ASP A 730 35.54 0.46 -27.25
N TYR A 731 35.86 1.68 -27.69
CA TYR A 731 34.97 2.84 -27.69
C TYR A 731 33.74 2.62 -28.59
N GLN A 732 32.57 2.87 -28.03
CA GLN A 732 31.30 2.84 -28.75
C GLN A 732 30.69 4.24 -28.81
N GLU A 733 30.34 4.72 -30.00
CA GLU A 733 29.71 6.04 -30.19
C GLU A 733 28.21 6.00 -29.85
N PHE A 734 27.77 6.90 -28.97
CA PHE A 734 26.38 6.98 -28.49
C PHE A 734 25.55 8.11 -29.13
N ARG A 735 26.16 9.20 -29.62
CA ARG A 735 25.47 10.35 -30.26
C ARG A 735 24.93 9.96 -31.66
N THR A 736 23.85 9.19 -31.67
CA THR A 736 23.28 8.54 -32.85
C THR A 736 22.06 9.27 -33.41
N LEU A 737 21.31 9.97 -32.56
CA LEU A 737 19.98 10.52 -32.88
C LEU A 737 20.03 11.78 -33.76
N GLY A 738 19.12 11.83 -34.73
CA GLY A 738 18.76 13.03 -35.49
C GLY A 738 17.47 13.69 -34.97
N TRP A 739 17.23 14.93 -35.42
CA TRP A 739 16.14 15.78 -34.90
C TRP A 739 14.72 15.19 -35.04
N TRP A 740 14.45 14.40 -36.07
CA TRP A 740 13.14 13.78 -36.29
C TRP A 740 12.90 12.52 -35.43
N GLN A 741 13.91 12.01 -34.73
CA GLN A 741 13.85 10.75 -33.96
C GLN A 741 13.52 10.95 -32.47
N ALA A 742 13.31 12.19 -32.03
CA ALA A 742 12.90 12.52 -30.66
C ALA A 742 11.39 12.82 -30.63
N GLU A 743 10.60 11.76 -30.44
CA GLU A 743 9.14 11.78 -30.39
C GLU A 743 8.65 11.40 -28.98
N THR A 744 7.66 12.14 -28.46
CA THR A 744 7.20 12.01 -27.06
C THR A 744 5.69 12.24 -26.93
N LEU A 745 4.88 11.40 -27.60
CA LEU A 745 3.45 11.27 -27.30
C LEU A 745 3.27 10.33 -26.10
N ALA A 746 2.48 10.74 -25.11
CA ALA A 746 2.31 10.00 -23.85
C ALA A 746 0.89 9.43 -23.70
N LEU A 747 0.77 8.37 -22.88
CA LEU A 747 -0.51 7.74 -22.53
C LEU A 747 -1.49 8.68 -21.78
N GLY A 748 -1.00 9.83 -21.29
CA GLY A 748 -1.81 10.82 -20.57
C GLY A 748 -3.04 11.32 -21.35
N VAL A 749 -3.04 11.24 -22.69
CA VAL A 749 -4.22 11.52 -23.54
C VAL A 749 -5.49 10.78 -23.09
N LEU A 750 -5.35 9.61 -22.45
CA LEU A 750 -6.46 8.75 -22.06
C LEU A 750 -7.28 9.27 -20.87
N SER A 751 -6.80 10.25 -20.09
CA SER A 751 -7.60 10.89 -19.02
C SER A 751 -8.24 12.22 -19.43
N PHE A 752 -7.85 12.80 -20.58
CA PHE A 752 -8.36 14.12 -21.02
C PHE A 752 -9.90 14.22 -21.15
N PRO A 753 -10.66 13.17 -21.51
CA PRO A 753 -12.11 13.25 -21.47
C PRO A 753 -12.65 13.40 -20.04
N LYS A 754 -12.03 12.74 -19.06
CA LYS A 754 -12.44 12.81 -17.65
C LYS A 754 -12.12 14.18 -17.05
N LEU A 755 -10.91 14.68 -17.28
CA LEU A 755 -10.52 16.08 -17.06
C LEU A 755 -11.56 17.07 -17.63
N ALA A 756 -12.03 16.86 -18.86
CA ALA A 756 -13.05 17.70 -19.48
C ALA A 756 -14.42 17.66 -18.78
N SER A 757 -14.77 16.55 -18.09
CA SER A 757 -15.95 16.49 -17.21
C SER A 757 -15.79 17.29 -15.91
N GLU A 758 -14.58 17.32 -15.34
CA GLU A 758 -14.34 17.91 -14.03
C GLU A 758 -14.32 19.44 -14.06
N ILE A 759 -13.52 20.05 -14.95
CA ILE A 759 -13.40 21.51 -15.07
C ILE A 759 -14.18 22.11 -16.25
N GLY A 760 -14.73 21.26 -17.13
CA GLY A 760 -15.42 21.70 -18.35
C GLY A 760 -14.49 21.97 -19.53
N VAL A 761 -15.07 22.03 -20.72
CA VAL A 761 -14.34 22.14 -22.00
C VAL A 761 -13.47 23.39 -22.10
N GLY A 762 -13.99 24.55 -21.72
CA GLY A 762 -13.30 25.84 -21.84
C GLY A 762 -12.01 25.89 -21.00
N PRO A 763 -12.08 25.66 -19.68
CA PRO A 763 -10.91 25.58 -18.81
C PRO A 763 -9.91 24.51 -19.24
N THR A 764 -10.39 23.34 -19.69
CA THR A 764 -9.51 22.26 -20.21
C THR A 764 -8.65 22.73 -21.39
N ILE A 765 -9.25 23.38 -22.39
CA ILE A 765 -8.52 23.89 -23.56
C ILE A 765 -7.49 24.95 -23.15
N ILE A 766 -7.90 25.91 -22.30
CA ILE A 766 -7.03 27.01 -21.86
C ILE A 766 -5.85 26.49 -21.04
N ALA A 767 -6.10 25.61 -20.07
CA ALA A 767 -5.06 25.01 -19.24
C ALA A 767 -4.09 24.13 -20.07
N THR A 768 -4.62 23.35 -21.02
CA THR A 768 -3.82 22.51 -21.92
C THR A 768 -2.86 23.34 -22.77
N ILE A 769 -3.33 24.45 -23.36
CA ILE A 769 -2.49 25.35 -24.17
C ILE A 769 -1.48 26.11 -23.29
N GLY A 770 -1.89 26.58 -22.10
CA GLY A 770 -1.02 27.30 -21.17
C GLY A 770 0.13 26.44 -20.65
N LEU A 771 -0.18 25.21 -20.21
CA LEU A 771 0.82 24.25 -19.74
C LEU A 771 1.70 23.72 -20.88
N ALA A 772 1.15 23.53 -22.09
CA ALA A 772 1.94 23.23 -23.29
C ALA A 772 2.99 24.31 -23.60
N PHE A 773 2.62 25.59 -23.48
CA PHE A 773 3.56 26.70 -23.67
C PHE A 773 4.64 26.74 -22.57
N LEU A 774 4.26 26.54 -21.30
CA LEU A 774 5.22 26.49 -20.18
C LEU A 774 6.17 25.29 -20.28
N ALA A 775 5.71 24.14 -20.75
CA ALA A 775 6.55 22.97 -21.03
C ALA A 775 7.55 23.25 -22.15
N TRP A 776 7.11 23.91 -23.23
CA TRP A 776 7.99 24.33 -24.34
C TRP A 776 9.06 25.34 -23.89
N VAL A 777 8.69 26.38 -23.14
CA VAL A 777 9.64 27.37 -22.58
C VAL A 777 10.65 26.70 -21.65
N THR A 778 10.19 25.83 -20.75
CA THR A 778 11.06 25.08 -19.83
C THR A 778 12.04 24.20 -20.60
N GLY A 779 11.56 23.43 -21.59
CA GLY A 779 12.41 22.60 -22.44
C GLY A 779 13.41 23.40 -23.29
N TYR A 780 13.03 24.60 -23.75
CA TYR A 780 13.93 25.50 -24.48
C TYR A 780 15.09 25.99 -23.59
N ILE A 781 14.77 26.46 -22.37
CA ILE A 781 15.74 26.90 -21.36
C ILE A 781 16.69 25.75 -20.98
N LEU A 782 16.16 24.53 -20.82
CA LEU A 782 16.95 23.35 -20.50
C LEU A 782 17.96 22.96 -21.59
N VAL A 783 17.65 23.19 -22.87
CA VAL A 783 18.64 23.00 -23.96
C VAL A 783 19.76 24.02 -23.86
N ASP A 784 19.45 25.31 -23.65
CA ASP A 784 20.49 26.35 -23.50
C ASP A 784 21.34 26.12 -22.25
N PHE A 785 20.73 25.70 -21.13
CA PHE A 785 21.46 25.30 -19.93
C PHE A 785 22.44 24.13 -20.21
N LYS A 786 22.00 23.10 -20.94
CA LYS A 786 22.85 21.96 -21.29
C LYS A 786 23.98 22.32 -22.26
N VAL A 787 23.75 23.25 -23.19
CA VAL A 787 24.79 23.76 -24.09
C VAL A 787 25.83 24.58 -23.33
N ASN A 788 25.42 25.32 -22.31
CA ASN A 788 26.32 26.14 -21.48
C ASN A 788 27.02 25.35 -20.34
N HIS A 789 26.47 24.21 -19.92
CA HIS A 789 27.04 23.34 -18.87
C HIS A 789 27.16 21.88 -19.34
N PRO A 790 28.22 21.53 -20.12
CA PRO A 790 28.42 20.19 -20.66
C PRO A 790 28.52 19.08 -19.60
N SER A 791 28.98 19.39 -18.39
CA SER A 791 29.19 18.44 -17.29
C SER A 791 27.92 17.96 -16.57
N VAL A 792 26.80 18.70 -16.67
CA VAL A 792 25.51 18.33 -16.06
C VAL A 792 24.78 17.31 -16.93
N MET A 793 24.44 16.14 -16.37
CA MET A 793 24.05 14.97 -17.17
C MET A 793 22.67 14.41 -16.89
N SER A 794 21.87 14.93 -15.96
CA SER A 794 20.56 14.32 -15.66
C SER A 794 19.53 15.23 -15.00
N PHE A 795 18.31 14.70 -14.86
CA PHE A 795 17.27 15.29 -14.03
C PHE A 795 17.63 15.23 -12.54
N ALA A 796 18.33 14.18 -12.08
CA ALA A 796 18.77 14.05 -10.69
C ALA A 796 19.92 15.01 -10.33
N ASP A 797 20.86 15.26 -11.27
CA ASP A 797 21.90 16.31 -11.17
C ASP A 797 21.27 17.72 -11.07
N ALA A 798 20.00 17.90 -11.47
CA ALA A 798 19.32 19.21 -11.61
C ALA A 798 18.02 19.34 -10.78
N GLY A 799 17.61 18.30 -10.05
CA GLY A 799 16.26 18.18 -9.49
C GLY A 799 16.16 16.94 -8.60
N GLN A 800 16.53 17.09 -7.33
CA GLN A 800 16.68 15.99 -6.37
C GLN A 800 15.34 15.47 -5.78
N VAL A 801 14.20 15.73 -6.45
CA VAL A 801 12.83 15.42 -6.02
C VAL A 801 11.94 15.13 -7.24
N ILE A 802 10.85 14.36 -7.06
CA ILE A 802 9.77 14.05 -8.02
C ILE A 802 10.08 12.93 -9.05
N ALA A 803 9.69 11.68 -8.73
CA ALA A 803 9.63 10.55 -9.68
C ALA A 803 8.73 9.38 -9.19
N ALA A 804 7.42 9.59 -9.02
CA ALA A 804 6.52 8.57 -8.43
C ALA A 804 5.28 8.18 -9.27
N SER A 805 4.98 8.89 -10.37
CA SER A 805 3.66 8.84 -11.02
C SER A 805 3.41 7.65 -11.96
N HIS A 806 4.43 7.17 -12.70
CA HIS A 806 4.22 6.19 -13.77
C HIS A 806 3.85 4.78 -13.28
N VAL A 807 4.26 4.37 -12.07
CA VAL A 807 3.93 3.05 -11.51
C VAL A 807 2.43 2.93 -11.26
N ASN A 808 1.80 3.99 -10.77
CA ASN A 808 0.37 4.02 -10.48
C ASN A 808 -0.50 3.81 -11.73
N SER A 809 -0.15 4.46 -12.86
CA SER A 809 -0.89 4.32 -14.12
C SER A 809 -0.82 2.90 -14.72
N GLY A 810 0.28 2.18 -14.51
CA GLY A 810 0.42 0.78 -14.95
C GLY A 810 -0.47 -0.17 -14.14
N GLY A 811 -0.57 0.05 -12.82
CA GLY A 811 -1.41 -0.75 -11.92
C GLY A 811 -2.89 -0.67 -12.27
N THR A 812 -3.43 0.53 -12.55
CA THR A 812 -4.85 0.71 -12.91
C THR A 812 -5.22 -0.09 -14.17
N ALA A 813 -4.46 0.07 -15.26
CA ALA A 813 -4.72 -0.61 -16.52
C ALA A 813 -4.65 -2.16 -16.41
N LEU A 814 -3.77 -2.69 -15.54
CA LEU A 814 -3.71 -4.13 -15.27
C LEU A 814 -4.88 -4.63 -14.40
N SER A 815 -5.48 -3.77 -13.58
CA SER A 815 -6.63 -4.14 -12.73
C SER A 815 -7.94 -4.26 -13.52
N GLU A 816 -8.17 -3.38 -14.50
CA GLU A 816 -9.41 -3.36 -15.29
C GLU A 816 -9.48 -4.47 -16.34
N MET A 817 -8.32 -4.97 -16.82
CA MET A 817 -8.26 -6.04 -17.84
C MET A 817 -8.40 -7.47 -17.28
N SER A 818 -8.59 -7.67 -15.97
CA SER A 818 -8.42 -8.98 -15.31
C SER A 818 -9.67 -9.48 -14.56
N SER A 819 -10.50 -10.29 -15.24
CA SER A 819 -11.61 -11.01 -14.61
C SER A 819 -11.23 -12.34 -13.92
N ASN A 820 -9.94 -12.68 -13.82
CA ASN A 820 -9.44 -13.86 -13.10
C ASN A 820 -8.01 -13.67 -12.59
N ALA A 821 -7.82 -13.56 -11.26
CA ALA A 821 -6.57 -13.15 -10.62
C ALA A 821 -5.34 -14.07 -10.85
N ARG A 822 -5.53 -15.30 -11.33
CA ARG A 822 -4.41 -16.20 -11.71
C ARG A 822 -3.81 -15.85 -13.08
N CYS A 823 -4.54 -15.10 -13.92
CA CYS A 823 -4.07 -14.69 -15.24
C CYS A 823 -3.26 -13.38 -15.18
N SER A 824 -3.66 -12.41 -14.35
CA SER A 824 -3.00 -11.11 -14.23
C SER A 824 -1.53 -11.20 -13.81
N VAL A 825 -1.18 -12.06 -12.84
CA VAL A 825 0.21 -12.26 -12.40
C VAL A 825 1.09 -12.80 -13.54
N LEU A 826 0.57 -13.77 -14.30
CA LEU A 826 1.28 -14.35 -15.45
C LEU A 826 1.43 -13.33 -16.59
N LEU A 827 0.41 -12.54 -16.88
CA LEU A 827 0.45 -11.46 -17.87
C LEU A 827 1.40 -10.34 -17.44
N GLY A 828 1.42 -9.95 -16.16
CA GLY A 828 2.37 -9.00 -15.59
C GLY A 828 3.82 -9.47 -15.72
N PHE A 829 4.07 -10.76 -15.45
CA PHE A 829 5.39 -11.37 -15.68
C PHE A 829 5.78 -11.37 -17.17
N CYS A 830 4.84 -11.68 -18.07
CA CYS A 830 5.08 -11.59 -19.51
C CYS A 830 5.38 -10.15 -19.97
N MET A 831 4.70 -9.15 -19.42
CA MET A 831 4.95 -7.73 -19.70
C MET A 831 6.32 -7.29 -19.18
N ALA A 832 6.70 -7.69 -17.96
CA ALA A 832 8.03 -7.42 -17.40
C ALA A 832 9.15 -8.10 -18.21
N LEU A 833 8.93 -9.34 -18.69
CA LEU A 833 9.86 -10.08 -19.54
C LEU A 833 10.04 -9.42 -20.92
N LEU A 834 8.94 -8.98 -21.55
CA LEU A 834 8.99 -8.23 -22.81
C LEU A 834 9.69 -6.87 -22.63
N GLY A 835 9.35 -6.13 -21.58
CA GLY A 835 9.99 -4.85 -21.21
C GLY A 835 11.48 -5.00 -20.97
N PHE A 836 11.90 -6.04 -20.24
CA PHE A 836 13.31 -6.42 -20.08
C PHE A 836 14.01 -6.66 -21.41
N VAL A 837 13.45 -7.49 -22.31
CA VAL A 837 14.03 -7.78 -23.63
C VAL A 837 14.21 -6.49 -24.45
N PHE A 838 13.23 -5.60 -24.47
CA PHE A 838 13.32 -4.31 -25.16
C PHE A 838 14.25 -3.28 -24.47
N THR A 839 14.69 -3.53 -23.24
CA THR A 839 15.66 -2.70 -22.48
C THR A 839 17.12 -3.15 -22.70
N ILE A 840 17.37 -4.32 -23.30
CA ILE A 840 18.73 -4.81 -23.60
C ILE A 840 19.54 -3.87 -24.53
N PRO A 841 18.97 -3.24 -25.59
CA PRO A 841 19.72 -2.36 -26.48
C PRO A 841 20.17 -1.05 -25.80
N ARG A 842 21.48 -0.90 -25.54
CA ARG A 842 22.06 0.30 -24.88
C ARG A 842 21.90 1.62 -25.65
N LYS A 843 21.60 1.60 -26.96
CA LYS A 843 21.49 2.79 -27.84
C LYS A 843 20.04 3.18 -28.10
N TYR A 844 19.70 4.46 -27.98
CA TYR A 844 18.35 4.94 -28.32
C TYR A 844 17.99 4.82 -29.82
N GLU A 845 18.97 4.61 -30.72
CA GLU A 845 18.74 4.41 -32.15
C GLU A 845 17.73 3.27 -32.45
N HIS A 846 17.80 2.16 -31.72
CA HIS A 846 16.83 1.06 -31.88
C HIS A 846 15.50 1.38 -31.17
N THR A 847 15.55 2.03 -30.00
CA THR A 847 14.36 2.45 -29.25
C THR A 847 13.50 3.43 -30.04
N ALA A 848 14.09 4.33 -30.83
CA ALA A 848 13.37 5.34 -31.61
C ALA A 848 12.39 4.73 -32.63
N TYR A 849 12.73 3.59 -33.25
CA TYR A 849 11.80 2.88 -34.14
C TYR A 849 10.63 2.27 -33.37
N ALA A 850 10.85 1.82 -32.13
CA ALA A 850 9.78 1.35 -31.24
C ALA A 850 8.90 2.52 -30.74
N SER A 851 9.48 3.69 -30.46
CA SER A 851 8.73 4.92 -30.15
C SER A 851 7.78 5.31 -31.28
N PHE A 852 8.24 5.28 -32.53
CA PHE A 852 7.39 5.58 -33.68
C PHE A 852 6.23 4.57 -33.83
N ALA A 853 6.50 3.28 -33.67
CA ALA A 853 5.46 2.23 -33.69
C ALA A 853 4.44 2.38 -32.54
N SER A 854 4.90 2.79 -31.35
CA SER A 854 4.05 3.16 -30.21
C SER A 854 3.14 4.34 -30.54
N CYS A 855 3.67 5.42 -31.12
CA CYS A 855 2.93 6.63 -31.45
C CYS A 855 1.85 6.38 -32.51
N VAL A 856 2.16 5.61 -33.57
CA VAL A 856 1.17 5.14 -34.56
C VAL A 856 0.09 4.28 -33.90
N SER A 857 0.45 3.43 -32.93
CA SER A 857 -0.50 2.54 -32.23
C SER A 857 -1.48 3.32 -31.34
N ILE A 858 -1.00 4.20 -30.45
CA ILE A 858 -1.90 4.98 -29.57
C ILE A 858 -2.77 5.95 -30.38
N PHE A 859 -2.24 6.56 -31.44
CA PHE A 859 -3.02 7.38 -32.37
C PHE A 859 -4.16 6.57 -33.02
N THR A 860 -3.86 5.35 -33.49
CA THR A 860 -4.86 4.45 -34.10
C THR A 860 -5.91 3.99 -33.09
N ALA A 861 -5.51 3.64 -31.86
CA ALA A 861 -6.42 3.24 -30.80
C ALA A 861 -7.38 4.38 -30.42
N CYS A 862 -6.87 5.60 -30.18
CA CYS A 862 -7.70 6.76 -29.87
C CYS A 862 -8.65 7.14 -31.02
N LEU A 863 -8.23 6.98 -32.29
CA LEU A 863 -9.11 7.18 -33.44
C LEU A 863 -10.25 6.14 -33.48
N ILE A 864 -9.99 4.87 -33.17
CA ILE A 864 -11.03 3.84 -33.05
C ILE A 864 -12.02 4.20 -31.94
N THR A 865 -11.53 4.62 -30.78
CA THR A 865 -12.35 5.04 -29.64
C THR A 865 -13.27 6.22 -29.99
N ILE A 866 -12.74 7.33 -30.52
CA ILE A 866 -13.57 8.52 -30.82
C ILE A 866 -14.59 8.25 -31.94
N ILE A 867 -14.22 7.46 -32.96
CA ILE A 867 -15.16 7.04 -34.02
C ILE A 867 -16.27 6.15 -33.43
N ALA A 868 -15.93 5.21 -32.55
CA ALA A 868 -16.90 4.33 -31.91
C ALA A 868 -17.89 5.11 -31.03
N CYS A 869 -17.40 6.00 -30.16
CA CYS A 869 -18.24 6.90 -29.36
C CYS A 869 -19.12 7.81 -30.24
N GLY A 870 -18.64 8.22 -31.41
CA GLY A 870 -19.41 8.99 -32.39
C GLY A 870 -20.53 8.17 -33.05
N VAL A 871 -20.27 6.90 -33.38
CA VAL A 871 -21.28 5.98 -33.95
C VAL A 871 -22.33 5.58 -32.92
N THR A 872 -21.99 5.48 -31.64
CA THR A 872 -22.94 5.16 -30.56
C THR A 872 -23.53 6.40 -29.86
N ARG A 873 -23.33 7.62 -30.39
CA ARG A 873 -23.80 8.89 -29.79
C ARG A 873 -25.23 8.82 -29.27
N ASP A 874 -26.15 8.33 -30.10
CA ASP A 874 -27.59 8.31 -29.82
C ASP A 874 -27.97 7.36 -28.66
N SER A 875 -27.03 6.51 -28.20
CA SER A 875 -27.21 5.62 -27.03
C SER A 875 -26.69 6.21 -25.71
N TRP A 876 -26.01 7.37 -25.75
CA TRP A 876 -25.49 8.07 -24.56
C TRP A 876 -26.37 9.23 -24.07
N GLY A 877 -27.48 9.50 -24.76
CA GLY A 877 -28.43 10.55 -24.39
C GLY A 877 -29.22 10.23 -23.11
N ASP A 878 -29.82 11.26 -22.52
CA ASP A 878 -30.77 11.12 -21.41
C ASP A 878 -32.11 10.48 -21.87
N SER A 879 -33.14 10.50 -21.00
CA SER A 879 -34.49 10.02 -21.35
C SER A 879 -35.19 10.82 -22.46
N ASN A 880 -34.63 11.95 -22.90
CA ASN A 880 -35.06 12.73 -24.06
C ASN A 880 -34.15 12.53 -25.29
N GLY A 881 -33.03 11.81 -25.14
CA GLY A 881 -32.01 11.60 -26.16
C GLY A 881 -30.92 12.68 -26.23
N GLU A 882 -30.85 13.61 -25.26
CA GLU A 882 -29.88 14.71 -25.28
C GLU A 882 -28.61 14.37 -24.50
N VAL A 883 -27.44 14.51 -25.15
CA VAL A 883 -26.11 14.25 -24.55
C VAL A 883 -25.62 15.52 -23.85
N THR A 884 -25.70 15.55 -22.53
CA THR A 884 -25.34 16.73 -21.72
C THR A 884 -23.83 16.84 -21.51
N TRP A 885 -23.27 18.02 -21.79
CA TRP A 885 -21.84 18.35 -21.62
C TRP A 885 -21.69 19.79 -21.12
N LYS A 886 -20.63 20.08 -20.35
CA LYS A 886 -20.43 21.37 -19.67
C LYS A 886 -19.31 22.17 -20.32
N ALA A 887 -19.62 23.40 -20.73
CA ALA A 887 -18.63 24.35 -21.24
C ALA A 887 -17.67 24.82 -20.12
N PHE A 888 -18.20 24.99 -18.91
CA PHE A 888 -17.48 25.29 -17.68
C PHE A 888 -18.10 24.45 -16.55
N ASN A 889 -17.28 23.90 -15.66
CA ASN A 889 -17.71 23.21 -14.45
C ASN A 889 -16.87 23.71 -13.27
N ASN A 890 -17.40 23.62 -12.04
CA ASN A 890 -16.72 24.10 -10.84
C ASN A 890 -16.58 22.98 -9.79
N PRO A 891 -15.52 22.14 -9.88
CA PRO A 891 -15.32 21.00 -8.99
C PRO A 891 -14.63 21.39 -7.66
N GLY A 892 -14.58 22.68 -7.33
CA GLY A 892 -13.83 23.21 -6.19
C GLY A 892 -12.30 23.13 -6.37
N LEU A 893 -11.57 23.67 -5.39
CA LEU A 893 -10.11 23.83 -5.48
C LEU A 893 -9.37 22.50 -5.69
N ALA A 894 -9.76 21.43 -5.00
CA ALA A 894 -9.12 20.11 -5.12
C ALA A 894 -9.31 19.50 -6.53
N GLY A 895 -10.52 19.56 -7.08
CA GLY A 895 -10.78 19.08 -8.45
C GLY A 895 -10.00 19.87 -9.50
N VAL A 896 -9.92 21.20 -9.36
CA VAL A 896 -9.08 22.05 -10.23
C VAL A 896 -7.60 21.67 -10.11
N ILE A 897 -7.06 21.47 -8.90
CA ILE A 897 -5.66 21.08 -8.70
C ILE A 897 -5.36 19.70 -9.30
N ASN A 898 -6.22 18.71 -9.10
CA ASN A 898 -6.07 17.38 -9.69
C ASN A 898 -6.08 17.46 -11.22
N SER A 899 -7.11 18.10 -11.79
CA SER A 899 -7.23 18.35 -13.23
C SER A 899 -6.00 19.05 -13.84
N PHE A 900 -5.46 20.09 -13.19
CA PHE A 900 -4.21 20.73 -13.63
C PHE A 900 -2.99 19.80 -13.50
N THR A 901 -2.94 18.97 -12.45
CA THR A 901 -1.84 18.01 -12.21
C THR A 901 -1.81 16.92 -13.29
N GLU A 902 -2.96 16.44 -13.76
CA GLU A 902 -3.03 15.50 -14.89
C GLU A 902 -2.49 16.12 -16.19
N ILE A 903 -2.83 17.38 -16.50
CA ILE A 903 -2.27 18.06 -17.68
C ILE A 903 -0.75 18.23 -17.55
N VAL A 904 -0.24 18.58 -16.35
CA VAL A 904 1.20 18.65 -16.09
C VAL A 904 1.86 17.28 -16.31
N PHE A 905 1.25 16.20 -15.81
CA PHE A 905 1.77 14.84 -16.01
C PHE A 905 1.76 14.41 -17.48
N ALA A 906 0.74 14.78 -18.26
CA ALA A 906 0.65 14.45 -19.69
C ALA A 906 1.70 15.13 -20.58
N TYR A 907 2.38 16.18 -20.08
CA TYR A 907 3.53 16.82 -20.71
C TYR A 907 4.86 16.56 -19.99
N GLY A 908 4.84 16.07 -18.75
CA GLY A 908 6.03 15.78 -17.95
C GLY A 908 6.73 14.49 -18.37
N GLY A 909 8.03 14.57 -18.71
CA GLY A 909 8.89 13.38 -18.72
C GLY A 909 10.18 13.46 -19.55
N HIS A 910 10.16 14.10 -20.73
CA HIS A 910 11.09 13.66 -21.80
C HIS A 910 12.10 14.71 -22.33
N ALA A 911 11.97 15.99 -21.99
CA ALA A 911 12.74 17.08 -22.61
C ALA A 911 14.29 16.97 -22.46
N PHE A 912 14.80 16.32 -21.42
CA PHE A 912 16.24 16.21 -21.16
C PHE A 912 16.86 14.86 -21.59
N ILE A 913 16.05 13.90 -22.06
CA ILE A 913 16.50 12.52 -22.30
C ILE A 913 17.26 12.42 -23.62
N PHE A 914 16.62 12.79 -24.74
CA PHE A 914 17.19 12.66 -26.08
C PHE A 914 18.35 13.64 -26.35
N ASN A 915 18.36 14.79 -25.68
CA ASN A 915 19.35 15.86 -25.86
C ASN A 915 20.81 15.40 -25.69
N LYS A 916 21.06 14.33 -24.91
CA LYS A 916 22.38 13.76 -24.64
C LYS A 916 22.91 12.81 -25.74
N GLU A 917 22.01 12.15 -26.47
CA GLU A 917 22.36 11.20 -27.55
C GLU A 917 22.04 11.76 -28.96
N MET A 918 21.63 13.03 -29.06
CA MET A 918 21.58 13.76 -30.33
C MET A 918 22.98 14.11 -30.86
N LYS A 919 23.10 14.10 -32.18
CA LYS A 919 24.30 14.57 -32.90
C LYS A 919 24.56 16.08 -32.67
N ASN A 920 23.48 16.86 -32.60
CA ASN A 920 23.50 18.30 -32.29
C ASN A 920 22.46 18.60 -31.17
N PRO A 921 22.87 18.96 -29.94
CA PRO A 921 21.94 19.33 -28.86
C PRO A 921 20.93 20.42 -29.24
N ASN A 922 21.37 21.45 -29.96
CA ASN A 922 20.51 22.56 -30.38
C ASN A 922 19.40 22.17 -31.38
N ASP A 923 19.52 21.04 -32.09
CA ASP A 923 18.47 20.59 -32.99
C ASP A 923 17.24 20.06 -32.23
N PHE A 924 17.38 19.67 -30.95
CA PHE A 924 16.27 19.24 -30.09
C PHE A 924 15.16 20.30 -29.97
N LYS A 925 15.51 21.59 -30.04
CA LYS A 925 14.54 22.71 -30.01
C LYS A 925 13.51 22.63 -31.15
N LYS A 926 13.89 22.07 -32.31
CA LYS A 926 13.00 21.84 -33.46
C LYS A 926 12.05 20.68 -33.17
N SER A 927 12.58 19.57 -32.66
CA SER A 927 11.83 18.38 -32.23
C SER A 927 10.75 18.76 -31.20
N LEU A 928 11.17 19.45 -30.13
CA LEU A 928 10.30 19.88 -29.04
C LEU A 928 9.14 20.76 -29.53
N ALA A 929 9.41 21.71 -30.44
CA ALA A 929 8.35 22.56 -31.01
C ALA A 929 7.33 21.76 -31.84
N VAL A 930 7.80 20.84 -32.70
CA VAL A 930 6.93 19.99 -33.54
C VAL A 930 6.08 19.05 -32.68
N VAL A 931 6.71 18.34 -31.73
CA VAL A 931 6.01 17.41 -30.83
C VAL A 931 5.02 18.16 -29.95
N GLN A 932 5.38 19.30 -29.36
CA GLN A 932 4.45 20.06 -28.52
C GLN A 932 3.20 20.48 -29.29
N ILE A 933 3.33 20.95 -30.54
CA ILE A 933 2.18 21.33 -31.38
C ILE A 933 1.28 20.12 -31.67
N ILE A 934 1.87 18.99 -32.08
CA ILE A 934 1.13 17.77 -32.43
C ILE A 934 0.43 17.19 -31.19
N SER A 935 1.13 17.02 -30.07
CA SER A 935 0.56 16.50 -28.82
C SER A 935 -0.56 17.40 -28.29
N THR A 936 -0.40 18.73 -28.32
CA THR A 936 -1.44 19.67 -27.86
C THR A 936 -2.70 19.58 -28.71
N ALA A 937 -2.57 19.51 -30.05
CA ALA A 937 -3.71 19.33 -30.94
C ALA A 937 -4.40 17.97 -30.74
N PHE A 938 -3.63 16.89 -30.57
CA PHE A 938 -4.14 15.54 -30.35
C PHE A 938 -4.87 15.39 -29.01
N TYR A 939 -4.27 15.88 -27.91
CA TYR A 939 -4.86 15.82 -26.57
C TYR A 939 -6.20 16.58 -26.50
N ILE A 940 -6.27 17.78 -27.09
CA ILE A 940 -7.52 18.55 -27.17
C ILE A 940 -8.56 17.81 -28.02
N THR A 941 -8.18 17.29 -29.19
CA THR A 941 -9.10 16.63 -30.13
C THR A 941 -9.71 15.36 -29.56
N ILE A 942 -8.91 14.49 -28.95
CA ILE A 942 -9.40 13.25 -28.33
C ILE A 942 -10.14 13.55 -27.02
N GLY A 943 -9.57 14.39 -26.16
CA GLY A 943 -10.13 14.76 -24.86
C GLY A 943 -11.53 15.38 -24.95
N VAL A 944 -11.60 16.54 -25.60
CA VAL A 944 -12.85 17.31 -25.75
C VAL A 944 -13.81 16.59 -26.71
N GLY A 945 -13.29 15.94 -27.76
CA GLY A 945 -14.09 15.22 -28.73
C GLY A 945 -14.85 14.05 -28.12
N VAL A 946 -14.19 13.19 -27.33
CA VAL A 946 -14.86 12.08 -26.64
C VAL A 946 -15.84 12.61 -25.58
N TYR A 947 -15.48 13.63 -24.81
CA TYR A 947 -16.38 14.23 -23.81
C TYR A 947 -17.71 14.75 -24.42
N ILE A 948 -17.65 15.50 -25.52
CA ILE A 948 -18.84 16.04 -26.22
C ILE A 948 -19.68 14.94 -26.89
N LEU A 949 -19.09 13.79 -27.21
CA LEU A 949 -19.78 12.64 -27.81
C LEU A 949 -20.49 11.74 -26.80
N VAL A 950 -20.01 11.69 -25.55
CA VAL A 950 -20.39 10.68 -24.53
C VAL A 950 -21.17 11.29 -23.36
N GLY A 951 -20.90 12.56 -23.02
CA GLY A 951 -21.63 13.29 -21.99
C GLY A 951 -21.17 13.01 -20.56
N ASP A 952 -21.54 13.91 -19.65
CA ASP A 952 -20.95 14.06 -18.31
C ASP A 952 -21.07 12.81 -17.42
N ALA A 953 -22.15 12.04 -17.58
CA ALA A 953 -22.45 10.85 -16.77
C ALA A 953 -21.72 9.57 -17.22
N ASN A 954 -21.30 9.49 -18.50
CA ASN A 954 -20.82 8.24 -19.11
C ASN A 954 -19.29 8.24 -19.37
N VAL A 955 -18.58 9.30 -18.97
CA VAL A 955 -17.14 9.46 -19.25
C VAL A 955 -16.27 8.85 -18.15
N VAL A 956 -15.52 7.83 -18.56
CA VAL A 956 -14.58 7.05 -17.74
C VAL A 956 -13.13 7.33 -18.18
N SER A 957 -12.18 7.17 -17.25
CA SER A 957 -10.74 7.11 -17.54
C SER A 957 -10.24 5.74 -17.10
N PRO A 958 -9.51 4.97 -17.95
CA PRO A 958 -8.98 5.36 -19.26
C PRO A 958 -10.04 5.41 -20.37
N ALA A 959 -9.93 6.40 -21.27
CA ALA A 959 -10.90 6.63 -22.35
C ALA A 959 -11.10 5.45 -23.32
N LEU A 960 -10.17 4.50 -23.39
CA LEU A 960 -10.29 3.30 -24.24
C LEU A 960 -11.41 2.34 -23.77
N SER A 961 -11.86 2.45 -22.51
CA SER A 961 -12.92 1.63 -21.90
C SER A 961 -14.34 2.19 -22.06
N ILE A 962 -14.51 3.33 -22.74
CA ILE A 962 -15.84 3.93 -22.98
C ILE A 962 -16.64 3.20 -24.08
N PRO A 963 -16.05 2.76 -25.22
CA PRO A 963 -16.76 1.97 -26.23
C PRO A 963 -17.17 0.58 -25.71
N SER A 964 -18.18 -0.04 -26.32
CA SER A 964 -18.59 -1.40 -25.96
C SER A 964 -17.41 -2.40 -25.97
N HIS A 965 -17.43 -3.36 -25.03
CA HIS A 965 -16.37 -4.36 -24.76
C HIS A 965 -15.67 -4.95 -26.00
N LYS A 966 -16.39 -5.19 -27.11
CA LYS A 966 -15.79 -5.70 -28.37
C LYS A 966 -14.82 -4.71 -29.03
N ILE A 967 -15.16 -3.42 -29.00
CA ILE A 967 -14.35 -2.34 -29.56
C ILE A 967 -13.24 -1.97 -28.59
N GLU A 968 -13.55 -1.87 -27.29
CA GLU A 968 -12.58 -1.72 -26.20
C GLU A 968 -11.44 -2.74 -26.32
N THR A 969 -11.76 -4.03 -26.45
CA THR A 969 -10.76 -5.11 -26.59
C THR A 969 -9.84 -4.88 -27.80
N ILE A 970 -10.37 -4.38 -28.92
CA ILE A 970 -9.59 -4.08 -30.14
C ILE A 970 -8.71 -2.83 -29.91
N ALA A 971 -9.24 -1.80 -29.26
CA ALA A 971 -8.52 -0.57 -28.96
C ALA A 971 -7.34 -0.84 -28.00
N TYR A 972 -7.55 -1.62 -26.93
CA TYR A 972 -6.47 -2.03 -26.03
C TYR A 972 -5.46 -2.98 -26.69
N ALA A 973 -5.88 -3.91 -27.55
CA ALA A 973 -4.97 -4.78 -28.29
C ALA A 973 -4.00 -3.98 -29.18
N ILE A 974 -4.46 -2.87 -29.76
CA ILE A 974 -3.61 -1.94 -30.52
C ILE A 974 -2.77 -1.08 -29.57
N ALA A 975 -3.36 -0.51 -28.52
CA ALA A 975 -2.65 0.33 -27.54
C ALA A 975 -1.54 -0.42 -26.78
N MET A 976 -1.61 -1.76 -26.68
CA MET A 976 -0.63 -2.62 -26.01
C MET A 976 0.81 -2.38 -26.48
N ILE A 977 1.02 -2.13 -27.77
CA ILE A 977 2.34 -1.79 -28.34
C ILE A 977 2.88 -0.49 -27.71
N SER A 978 2.00 0.49 -27.51
CA SER A 978 2.37 1.76 -26.87
C SER A 978 2.62 1.59 -25.38
N ILE A 979 1.81 0.80 -24.67
CA ILE A 979 1.96 0.52 -23.23
C ILE A 979 3.33 -0.14 -22.94
N ILE A 980 3.74 -1.14 -23.72
CA ILE A 980 5.06 -1.79 -23.56
C ILE A 980 6.20 -0.77 -23.74
N VAL A 981 6.17 0.00 -24.83
CA VAL A 981 7.24 0.97 -25.15
C VAL A 981 7.28 2.14 -24.15
N ALA A 982 6.12 2.57 -23.65
CA ALA A 982 6.00 3.60 -22.61
C ALA A 982 6.58 3.15 -21.26
N GLY A 983 6.63 1.86 -20.97
CA GLY A 983 7.38 1.32 -19.82
C GLY A 983 8.90 1.22 -20.08
N VAL A 984 9.30 0.85 -21.30
CA VAL A 984 10.72 0.69 -21.68
C VAL A 984 11.48 2.02 -21.65
N ILE A 985 10.90 3.13 -22.11
CA ILE A 985 11.62 4.41 -22.21
C ILE A 985 12.05 4.97 -20.84
N PRO A 986 11.18 5.05 -19.81
CA PRO A 986 11.58 5.44 -18.45
C PRO A 986 12.56 4.46 -17.80
N ALA A 987 12.35 3.14 -17.96
CA ALA A 987 13.24 2.11 -17.41
C ALA A 987 14.66 2.23 -18.00
N LEU A 988 14.77 2.38 -19.32
CA LEU A 988 16.03 2.60 -20.03
C LEU A 988 16.70 3.91 -19.60
N ASN A 989 15.95 4.98 -19.38
CA ASN A 989 16.49 6.26 -18.91
C ASN A 989 17.02 6.18 -17.47
N GLY A 990 16.27 5.58 -16.54
CA GLY A 990 16.71 5.37 -15.15
C GLY A 990 17.95 4.46 -15.08
N LEU A 991 17.97 3.38 -15.87
CA LEU A 991 19.11 2.47 -15.95
C LEU A 991 20.36 3.14 -16.56
N LYS A 992 20.20 3.99 -17.58
CA LYS A 992 21.30 4.83 -18.11
C LYS A 992 21.81 5.82 -17.07
N GLN A 993 20.95 6.37 -16.22
CA GLN A 993 21.37 7.27 -15.15
C GLN A 993 22.21 6.56 -14.09
N LEU A 994 21.75 5.41 -13.60
CA LEU A 994 22.50 4.57 -12.67
C LEU A 994 23.85 4.13 -13.27
N TRP A 995 23.88 3.78 -14.55
CA TRP A 995 25.13 3.46 -15.28
C TRP A 995 26.09 4.66 -15.35
N LEU A 996 25.58 5.87 -15.59
CA LEU A 996 26.38 7.10 -15.60
C LEU A 996 26.99 7.41 -14.22
N GLU A 997 26.23 7.25 -13.14
CA GLU A 997 26.71 7.49 -11.78
C GLU A 997 27.76 6.47 -11.35
N LEU A 998 27.51 5.18 -11.59
CA LEU A 998 28.44 4.10 -11.24
C LEU A 998 29.74 4.12 -12.06
N PHE A 999 29.72 4.63 -13.29
CA PHE A 999 30.86 4.56 -14.22
C PHE A 999 31.40 5.92 -14.71
N ARG A 1000 30.96 7.06 -14.15
CA ARG A 1000 31.54 8.40 -14.42
C ARG A 1000 33.08 8.35 -14.31
N GLY A 1001 33.78 8.78 -15.37
CA GLY A 1001 35.25 8.78 -15.43
C GLY A 1001 35.94 7.41 -15.55
N LYS A 1002 35.21 6.30 -15.78
CA LYS A 1002 35.78 4.96 -15.95
C LYS A 1002 35.68 4.50 -17.42
N PRO A 1003 36.66 3.76 -17.97
CA PRO A 1003 36.60 3.26 -19.35
C PRO A 1003 35.45 2.25 -19.60
N MET A 1004 34.89 1.68 -18.53
CA MET A 1004 33.71 0.81 -18.60
C MET A 1004 32.46 1.53 -19.16
N LEU A 1005 32.35 2.86 -18.93
CA LEU A 1005 31.17 3.65 -19.30
C LEU A 1005 30.81 3.53 -20.78
N THR A 1006 31.82 3.57 -21.65
CA THR A 1006 31.72 3.59 -23.12
C THR A 1006 32.21 2.30 -23.78
N SER A 1007 32.54 1.26 -23.01
CA SER A 1007 33.08 0.01 -23.52
C SER A 1007 32.00 -0.91 -24.10
N ASN A 1008 32.28 -1.50 -25.26
CA ASN A 1008 31.49 -2.61 -25.82
C ASN A 1008 31.99 -4.02 -25.40
N SER A 1009 32.82 -4.12 -24.35
CA SER A 1009 33.30 -5.42 -23.85
C SER A 1009 32.14 -6.32 -23.40
N TRP A 1010 32.33 -7.65 -23.47
CA TRP A 1010 31.30 -8.61 -23.03
C TRP A 1010 30.91 -8.41 -21.56
N LYS A 1011 31.87 -7.98 -20.71
CA LYS A 1011 31.64 -7.66 -19.29
C LYS A 1011 30.70 -6.46 -19.12
N ALA A 1012 30.88 -5.40 -19.92
CA ALA A 1012 30.00 -4.23 -19.89
C ALA A 1012 28.56 -4.60 -20.33
N ASN A 1013 28.43 -5.39 -21.40
CA ASN A 1013 27.13 -5.87 -21.88
C ASN A 1013 26.45 -6.83 -20.88
N ALA A 1014 27.19 -7.76 -20.26
CA ALA A 1014 26.64 -8.67 -19.25
C ALA A 1014 26.18 -7.92 -17.98
N LEU A 1015 26.95 -6.93 -17.50
CA LEU A 1015 26.58 -6.12 -16.34
C LEU A 1015 25.38 -5.23 -16.62
N TRP A 1016 25.26 -4.68 -17.84
CA TRP A 1016 24.07 -3.95 -18.28
C TRP A 1016 22.81 -4.84 -18.23
N ILE A 1017 22.88 -6.04 -18.81
CA ILE A 1017 21.77 -7.00 -18.81
C ILE A 1017 21.39 -7.41 -17.38
N PHE A 1018 22.38 -7.60 -16.50
CA PHE A 1018 22.13 -7.90 -15.08
C PHE A 1018 21.41 -6.78 -14.34
N MET A 1019 21.81 -5.51 -14.52
CA MET A 1019 21.10 -4.39 -13.90
C MET A 1019 19.71 -4.17 -14.52
N ALA A 1020 19.54 -4.36 -15.84
CA ALA A 1020 18.23 -4.32 -16.49
C ALA A 1020 17.28 -5.39 -15.92
N PHE A 1021 17.79 -6.60 -15.68
CA PHE A 1021 17.03 -7.68 -15.05
C PHE A 1021 16.58 -7.30 -13.65
N ILE A 1022 17.48 -6.76 -12.82
CA ILE A 1022 17.13 -6.27 -11.46
C ILE A 1022 16.06 -5.18 -11.53
N THR A 1023 16.17 -4.19 -12.42
CA THR A 1023 15.15 -3.13 -12.56
C THR A 1023 13.77 -3.69 -12.88
N TRP A 1024 13.66 -4.64 -13.82
CA TRP A 1024 12.38 -5.23 -14.19
C TRP A 1024 11.84 -6.26 -13.19
N MET A 1025 12.70 -6.93 -12.41
CA MET A 1025 12.27 -7.77 -11.28
C MET A 1025 11.75 -6.92 -10.12
N LEU A 1026 12.43 -5.82 -9.76
CA LEU A 1026 11.95 -4.89 -8.72
C LEU A 1026 10.61 -4.26 -9.12
N ALA A 1027 10.43 -3.91 -10.40
CA ALA A 1027 9.18 -3.38 -10.95
C ALA A 1027 8.05 -4.42 -11.10
N PHE A 1028 8.35 -5.71 -10.94
CA PHE A 1028 7.35 -6.80 -10.91
C PHE A 1028 6.97 -7.21 -9.48
N CYS A 1029 7.84 -6.96 -8.50
CA CYS A 1029 7.60 -7.22 -7.08
C CYS A 1029 6.86 -6.07 -6.34
N GLN A 1030 6.43 -5.03 -7.07
CA GLN A 1030 5.78 -3.81 -6.54
C GLN A 1030 4.33 -3.71 -6.99
#